data_AF-A0A2G6DFM4-F1
#
_entry.id   AF-A0A2G6DFM4-F1
#
_cell.length_a   1.000
_cell.length_b   1.000
_cell.length_c   1.000
_cell.angle_alpha   90.00
_cell.angle_beta   90.00
_cell.angle_gamma   90.00
#
_symmetry.space_group_name_H-M   'P 1'
#
loop_
_entity.id
_entity.type
_entity.pdbx_description
1 polymer ?
#
loop_
_entity_poly.entity_id
_entity_poly.type
_entity_poly.pdbx_seq_one_letter_code
_entity_poly.pdbx_strand_id
1 'polypeptide(L)'
;MLSYLLPYRGKLQALVSAGTWSAFTTTHPEGQATELYRLDSSAEQPILYRDPLTCGATSLLLDKDTLWLAGSDGKLYSASLSKGKPKALKGLSVGTNPVLAMAALAGNKLAVLQAQQLQIIDLKQATIVQHFALDNPASTLSAHYEGLWLVVGDGSGVVSVYQSECADRPFQLVSQAQLHQGAVTALQFAQHELSFYSAGRDRKLLYTHARGTLQPLDKGRSSNHEAAIKAIHLGQERFFTGSLDKTVKAWAYAGGQPVTFKQNLPQVTAMSTALYQDKPVLIIAGDHNRLAFLKLTPNEKFAELAFVVNDGYQLAQHLQKSPHPQEREQALSLLAAYDDQQALKLLIAHLDKEQDKSLREKIIQIAAKAKHAKAIDLLETALKDKRHESVRQQAFTALVARAKANDLRPYELALNSQHLDIGTEALQQLSKYAHQQARAEQLLIQALQHKRAPLRLLALSLLEQHYSQHSPKASLQALATPYPDLQRAALIRLYQRDLLDEIEVKQAILLAQSHTDASLRHTAFLVSILSRKPLTEALKTLEPELARQLQELQDFELLGNSKASQSSNKGASASDTATTKPTKAVKTNPAKPAKNLQIEDYQPLLQGMSNQHADISFTAALALSVLQDQRAFGLLLLLSQEQDEAIRAGVCHAFARLGQIESLPTLEILLNDSAATVRDAAFNTLQNLQADDLLSTQKGFASQQADIHARSLKVLLDYFGSHTAQHEPALLQLKAALNDPFTRVRHEAMKASLNRQLGGSERATLQLLLNSRFEDVHHEVLNELMAKSRLLPRVDWVEPDLLALLNDDFASIRQAAMQFALQEHKRFDTLHILEKASQSPYLDRREAVLEHIQKHPAQSKQDFIQNLVNDENEALRNKALALLMSGNRRDELKAALHSPHDDVQVMVASALATWGDEEVYGVLEALLARDEPHNKHELAHWKRIAEAALKGLARLGDPRSFATIQRFLKHNDKELLKAAAIALPWISTTDQLAELQALQADERQPVRAHASFALALQGKPEGRLLFQQVELLSQIEPPFQMAAAICLEGATPIRANLSS
;
A
#
# COMPACT_ATOMS: atom_id res chain seq x y z
N MET A 1 -22.98 -27.94 30.84
CA MET A 1 -24.22 -27.31 31.34
C MET A 1 -25.13 -27.09 30.15
N LEU A 2 -26.28 -27.76 30.12
CA LEU A 2 -27.25 -27.62 29.03
C LEU A 2 -27.99 -26.28 29.15
N SER A 3 -28.21 -25.61 28.02
CA SER A 3 -28.91 -24.34 27.95
C SER A 3 -29.96 -24.42 26.84
N TYR A 4 -31.23 -24.32 27.20
CA TYR A 4 -32.34 -24.34 26.26
C TYR A 4 -32.82 -22.91 25.98
N LEU A 5 -33.16 -22.63 24.73
CA LEU A 5 -33.66 -21.34 24.27
C LEU A 5 -35.12 -21.54 23.85
N LEU A 6 -36.05 -21.00 24.63
CA LEU A 6 -37.49 -21.22 24.43
C LEU A 6 -38.19 -19.89 24.13
N PRO A 7 -39.21 -19.87 23.26
CA PRO A 7 -39.80 -18.62 22.74
C PRO A 7 -40.83 -18.00 23.69
N TYR A 8 -40.42 -17.64 24.91
CA TYR A 8 -41.18 -16.80 25.85
C TYR A 8 -40.58 -15.40 25.96
N ARG A 9 -41.36 -14.42 26.43
CA ARG A 9 -40.88 -13.03 26.58
C ARG A 9 -41.48 -12.34 27.80
N GLY A 10 -40.85 -11.23 28.18
CA GLY A 10 -41.28 -10.38 29.28
C GLY A 10 -40.68 -10.80 30.62
N LYS A 11 -40.83 -9.94 31.63
CA LYS A 11 -40.27 -10.12 32.97
C LYS A 11 -41.03 -11.20 33.73
N LEU A 12 -40.34 -12.25 34.16
CA LEU A 12 -40.89 -13.32 35.01
C LEU A 12 -41.44 -12.73 36.31
N GLN A 13 -42.70 -13.01 36.61
CA GLN A 13 -43.39 -12.51 37.81
C GLN A 13 -43.70 -13.63 38.81
N ALA A 14 -44.26 -14.74 38.35
CA ALA A 14 -44.67 -15.84 39.22
C ALA A 14 -44.39 -17.20 38.58
N LEU A 15 -44.17 -18.20 39.42
CA LEU A 15 -43.84 -19.58 39.07
C LEU A 15 -44.52 -20.52 40.08
N VAL A 16 -45.20 -21.55 39.59
CA VAL A 16 -45.66 -22.69 40.40
C VAL A 16 -45.41 -23.98 39.65
N SER A 17 -45.31 -25.08 40.39
CA SER A 17 -45.09 -26.40 39.82
C SER A 17 -45.85 -27.47 40.60
N ALA A 18 -46.25 -28.53 39.89
CA ALA A 18 -46.71 -29.78 40.49
C ALA A 18 -46.35 -30.96 39.59
N GLY A 19 -45.70 -31.98 40.17
CA GLY A 19 -45.14 -33.09 39.40
C GLY A 19 -44.13 -32.59 38.35
N THR A 20 -44.27 -33.05 37.11
CA THR A 20 -43.41 -32.66 35.97
C THR A 20 -43.82 -31.35 35.31
N TRP A 21 -44.97 -30.78 35.68
CA TRP A 21 -45.51 -29.57 35.07
C TRP A 21 -45.18 -28.33 35.90
N SER A 22 -44.74 -27.28 35.20
CA SER A 22 -44.51 -25.97 35.80
C SER A 22 -45.22 -24.90 34.98
N ALA A 23 -45.83 -23.93 35.63
CA ALA A 23 -46.45 -22.78 34.98
C ALA A 23 -45.85 -21.48 35.50
N PHE A 24 -45.60 -20.55 34.58
CA PHE A 24 -45.10 -19.23 34.92
C PHE A 24 -45.75 -18.15 34.06
N THR A 25 -45.71 -16.93 34.58
CA THR A 25 -46.27 -15.75 33.91
C THR A 25 -45.24 -14.64 33.82
N THR A 26 -45.40 -13.80 32.82
CA THR A 26 -44.55 -12.64 32.59
C THR A 26 -45.37 -11.37 32.42
N THR A 27 -44.69 -10.23 32.56
CA THR A 27 -45.23 -8.91 32.24
C THR A 27 -44.30 -8.19 31.28
N HIS A 28 -44.86 -7.50 30.29
CA HIS A 28 -44.07 -6.73 29.34
C HIS A 28 -43.81 -5.31 29.87
N PRO A 29 -42.59 -4.76 29.77
CA PRO A 29 -42.28 -3.39 30.22
C PRO A 29 -43.13 -2.30 29.55
N GLU A 30 -43.53 -2.50 28.29
CA GLU A 30 -44.38 -1.58 27.52
C GLU A 30 -45.88 -1.89 27.64
N GLY A 31 -46.28 -2.82 28.54
CA GLY A 31 -47.69 -3.19 28.73
C GLY A 31 -48.29 -4.05 27.61
N GLN A 32 -47.48 -4.57 26.68
CA GLN A 32 -47.95 -5.53 25.68
C GLN A 32 -48.43 -6.84 26.32
N ALA A 33 -49.40 -7.49 25.68
CA ALA A 33 -49.89 -8.79 26.11
C ALA A 33 -48.77 -9.85 26.07
N THR A 34 -48.70 -10.67 27.12
CA THR A 34 -47.85 -11.86 27.21
C THR A 34 -48.73 -13.10 27.25
N GLU A 35 -48.15 -14.26 27.55
CA GLU A 35 -48.83 -15.55 27.49
C GLU A 35 -48.71 -16.27 28.83
N LEU A 36 -49.57 -17.25 29.06
CA LEU A 36 -49.36 -18.26 30.09
C LEU A 36 -48.40 -19.31 29.54
N TYR A 37 -47.25 -19.42 30.19
CA TYR A 37 -46.21 -20.36 29.82
C TYR A 37 -46.29 -21.60 30.70
N ARG A 38 -46.31 -22.78 30.06
CA ARG A 38 -46.24 -24.08 30.74
C ARG A 38 -45.04 -24.86 30.25
N LEU A 39 -44.31 -25.45 31.18
CA LEU A 39 -43.14 -26.25 30.91
C LEU A 39 -43.41 -27.69 31.35
N ASP A 40 -43.34 -28.61 30.41
CA ASP A 40 -43.33 -30.04 30.67
C ASP A 40 -41.87 -30.51 30.77
N SER A 41 -41.50 -31.00 31.95
CA SER A 41 -40.14 -31.45 32.30
C SER A 41 -40.04 -32.99 32.38
N SER A 42 -40.98 -33.72 31.79
CA SER A 42 -40.96 -35.20 31.73
C SER A 42 -39.85 -35.74 30.83
N ALA A 43 -39.57 -35.07 29.71
CA ALA A 43 -38.52 -35.43 28.76
C ALA A 43 -37.16 -34.81 29.09
N GLU A 44 -36.10 -35.24 28.39
CA GLU A 44 -34.76 -34.63 28.50
C GLU A 44 -34.74 -33.16 28.07
N GLN A 45 -35.38 -32.83 26.96
CA GLN A 45 -35.58 -31.44 26.56
C GLN A 45 -36.95 -30.96 27.06
N PRO A 46 -37.02 -29.91 27.89
CA PRO A 46 -38.28 -29.40 28.38
C PRO A 46 -39.08 -28.77 27.23
N ILE A 47 -40.39 -29.03 27.20
CA ILE A 47 -41.30 -28.54 26.15
C ILE A 47 -42.09 -27.35 26.69
N LEU A 48 -42.03 -26.22 25.97
CA LEU A 48 -42.78 -25.01 26.30
C LEU A 48 -44.11 -24.96 25.54
N TYR A 49 -45.22 -24.92 26.27
CA TYR A 49 -46.54 -24.60 25.76
C TYR A 49 -46.89 -23.15 26.08
N ARG A 50 -47.56 -22.49 25.14
CA ARG A 50 -47.90 -21.06 25.21
C ARG A 50 -49.38 -20.90 24.96
N ASP A 51 -50.10 -20.34 25.92
CA ASP A 51 -51.50 -19.97 25.75
C ASP A 51 -51.66 -18.45 25.84
N PRO A 52 -52.29 -17.82 24.84
CA PRO A 52 -52.38 -16.37 24.77
C PRO A 52 -53.21 -15.80 25.93
N LEU A 53 -52.68 -14.76 26.56
CA LEU A 53 -53.42 -13.90 27.47
C LEU A 53 -53.70 -12.56 26.78
N THR A 54 -54.76 -11.87 27.17
CA THR A 54 -55.09 -10.52 26.66
C THR A 54 -54.22 -9.43 27.28
N CYS A 55 -53.49 -9.76 28.35
CA CYS A 55 -52.66 -8.88 29.15
C CYS A 55 -51.50 -9.70 29.76
N GLY A 56 -50.54 -9.05 30.41
CA GLY A 56 -49.58 -9.77 31.26
C GLY A 56 -50.19 -10.20 32.59
N ALA A 57 -49.58 -11.14 33.31
CA ALA A 57 -50.06 -11.58 34.61
C ALA A 57 -48.98 -11.38 35.69
N THR A 58 -49.39 -10.89 36.87
CA THR A 58 -48.49 -10.49 37.95
C THR A 58 -48.36 -11.51 39.07
N SER A 59 -49.39 -12.35 39.26
CA SER A 59 -49.42 -13.35 40.32
C SER A 59 -50.08 -14.62 39.83
N LEU A 60 -49.67 -15.75 40.42
CA LEU A 60 -50.08 -17.08 40.01
C LEU A 60 -50.18 -17.97 41.26
N LEU A 61 -51.26 -18.73 41.35
CA LEU A 61 -51.54 -19.63 42.48
C LEU A 61 -52.08 -20.95 41.94
N LEU A 62 -51.56 -22.06 42.47
CA LEU A 62 -52.09 -23.39 42.21
C LEU A 62 -52.92 -23.83 43.41
N ASP A 63 -54.22 -24.03 43.21
CA ASP A 63 -55.11 -24.66 44.19
C ASP A 63 -55.61 -26.00 43.63
N LYS A 64 -55.08 -27.09 44.19
CA LYS A 64 -55.29 -28.46 43.68
C LYS A 64 -54.89 -28.55 42.19
N ASP A 65 -55.86 -28.71 41.28
CA ASP A 65 -55.63 -28.77 39.83
C ASP A 65 -55.94 -27.46 39.09
N THR A 66 -56.43 -26.44 39.81
CA THR A 66 -56.84 -25.15 39.22
C THR A 66 -55.74 -24.12 39.40
N LEU A 67 -55.31 -23.57 38.27
CA LEU A 67 -54.35 -22.47 38.19
C LEU A 67 -55.11 -21.14 38.14
N TRP A 68 -54.91 -20.31 39.16
CA TRP A 68 -55.44 -18.96 39.23
C TRP A 68 -54.37 -17.95 38.83
N LEU A 69 -54.73 -17.02 37.96
CA LEU A 69 -53.84 -15.97 37.45
C LEU A 69 -54.47 -14.60 37.64
N ALA A 70 -53.71 -13.66 38.17
CA ALA A 70 -54.11 -12.27 38.22
C ALA A 70 -53.54 -11.52 37.01
N GLY A 71 -54.43 -11.09 36.12
CA GLY A 71 -54.09 -10.25 34.99
C GLY A 71 -53.75 -8.83 35.41
N SER A 72 -52.85 -8.20 34.67
CA SER A 72 -52.50 -6.77 34.80
C SER A 72 -53.66 -5.84 34.43
N ASP A 73 -54.72 -6.37 33.80
CA ASP A 73 -55.99 -5.67 33.56
C ASP A 73 -56.96 -5.72 34.75
N GLY A 74 -56.54 -6.29 35.89
CA GLY A 74 -57.34 -6.38 37.10
C GLY A 74 -58.37 -7.52 37.10
N LYS A 75 -58.31 -8.43 36.12
CA LYS A 75 -59.18 -9.61 36.05
C LYS A 75 -58.48 -10.85 36.59
N LEU A 76 -59.28 -11.77 37.11
CA LEU A 76 -58.83 -13.11 37.50
C LEU A 76 -59.13 -14.11 36.39
N TYR A 77 -58.13 -14.92 36.06
CA TYR A 77 -58.22 -15.98 35.08
C TYR A 77 -58.06 -17.34 35.76
N SER A 78 -58.76 -18.34 35.26
CA SER A 78 -58.56 -19.74 35.63
C SER A 78 -58.08 -20.57 34.44
N ALA A 79 -57.20 -21.51 34.71
CA ALA A 79 -56.74 -22.52 33.76
C ALA A 79 -56.42 -23.82 34.52
N SER A 80 -56.15 -24.91 33.80
CA SER A 80 -55.51 -26.09 34.41
C SER A 80 -53.99 -26.02 34.20
N LEU A 81 -53.26 -26.67 35.10
CA LEU A 81 -51.80 -26.70 35.09
C LEU A 81 -51.22 -27.36 33.83
N SER A 82 -51.84 -28.43 33.33
CA SER A 82 -51.31 -29.22 32.21
C SER A 82 -51.90 -28.83 30.85
N LYS A 83 -53.15 -28.33 30.79
CA LYS A 83 -53.81 -27.99 29.52
C LYS A 83 -54.92 -26.94 29.68
N GLY A 84 -55.23 -26.23 28.60
CA GLY A 84 -56.42 -25.39 28.47
C GLY A 84 -56.13 -23.88 28.50
N LYS A 85 -56.84 -23.15 27.63
CA LYS A 85 -56.72 -21.69 27.52
C LYS A 85 -57.22 -21.00 28.79
N PRO A 86 -56.52 -19.96 29.28
CA PRO A 86 -56.97 -19.15 30.41
C PRO A 86 -58.35 -18.53 30.14
N LYS A 87 -59.28 -18.70 31.09
CA LYS A 87 -60.63 -18.13 31.02
C LYS A 87 -60.79 -17.08 32.11
N ALA A 88 -61.19 -15.87 31.73
CA ALA A 88 -61.52 -14.82 32.71
C ALA A 88 -62.81 -15.17 33.47
N LEU A 89 -62.81 -14.94 34.79
CA LEU A 89 -64.02 -14.94 35.60
C LEU A 89 -64.95 -13.79 35.15
N LYS A 90 -66.16 -14.13 34.73
CA LYS A 90 -67.14 -13.13 34.26
C LYS A 90 -67.68 -12.34 35.45
N GLY A 91 -67.77 -11.02 35.31
CA GLY A 91 -68.41 -10.13 36.29
C GLY A 91 -67.54 -9.73 37.49
N LEU A 92 -66.29 -10.21 37.57
CA LEU A 92 -65.39 -9.94 38.70
C LEU A 92 -64.15 -9.15 38.23
N SER A 93 -63.90 -8.00 38.85
CA SER A 93 -62.67 -7.23 38.70
C SER A 93 -62.15 -6.82 40.07
N VAL A 94 -60.86 -7.07 40.31
CA VAL A 94 -60.17 -6.81 41.58
C VAL A 94 -59.59 -5.37 41.58
N GLY A 95 -59.95 -4.53 40.60
CA GLY A 95 -59.38 -3.18 40.42
C GLY A 95 -58.10 -3.16 39.58
N THR A 96 -57.68 -1.97 39.16
CA THR A 96 -56.60 -1.77 38.17
C THR A 96 -55.18 -1.87 38.74
N ASN A 97 -55.03 -1.89 40.06
CA ASN A 97 -53.73 -1.99 40.69
C ASN A 97 -53.15 -3.41 40.53
N PRO A 98 -51.83 -3.55 40.34
CA PRO A 98 -51.21 -4.85 40.15
C PRO A 98 -51.41 -5.72 41.40
N VAL A 99 -51.86 -6.96 41.18
CA VAL A 99 -51.96 -7.96 42.24
C VAL A 99 -50.57 -8.45 42.58
N LEU A 100 -50.19 -8.30 43.86
CA LEU A 100 -48.86 -8.63 44.37
C LEU A 100 -48.75 -10.10 44.76
N ALA A 101 -49.79 -10.64 45.40
CA ALA A 101 -49.83 -12.02 45.86
C ALA A 101 -51.27 -12.53 45.94
N MET A 102 -51.44 -13.85 45.84
CA MET A 102 -52.72 -14.53 46.03
C MET A 102 -52.52 -15.73 46.95
N ALA A 103 -53.54 -16.06 47.75
CA ALA A 103 -53.53 -17.26 48.57
C ALA A 103 -54.92 -17.91 48.63
N ALA A 104 -54.94 -19.25 48.59
CA ALA A 104 -56.17 -20.02 48.75
C ALA A 104 -56.62 -20.01 50.23
N LEU A 105 -57.93 -19.86 50.44
CA LEU A 105 -58.57 -19.85 51.75
C LEU A 105 -59.63 -20.96 51.84
N ALA A 106 -60.04 -21.27 53.07
CA ALA A 106 -61.11 -22.24 53.32
C ALA A 106 -62.43 -21.80 52.66
N GLY A 107 -63.24 -22.78 52.23
CA GLY A 107 -64.57 -22.52 51.67
C GLY A 107 -64.59 -22.01 50.23
N ASN A 108 -63.60 -22.36 49.39
CA ASN A 108 -63.44 -21.86 48.01
C ASN A 108 -63.30 -20.32 47.95
N LYS A 109 -62.62 -19.74 48.93
CA LYS A 109 -62.30 -18.31 48.95
C LYS A 109 -60.87 -18.09 48.47
N LEU A 110 -60.62 -16.93 47.88
CA LEU A 110 -59.31 -16.50 47.41
C LEU A 110 -58.97 -15.15 48.03
N ALA A 111 -57.83 -15.06 48.71
CA ALA A 111 -57.25 -13.79 49.13
C ALA A 111 -56.45 -13.18 47.97
N VAL A 112 -56.74 -11.94 47.63
CA VAL A 112 -56.02 -11.19 46.60
C VAL A 112 -55.46 -9.91 47.20
N LEU A 113 -54.13 -9.78 47.14
CA LEU A 113 -53.40 -8.65 47.72
C LEU A 113 -53.00 -7.66 46.63
N GLN A 114 -53.34 -6.40 46.85
CA GLN A 114 -52.82 -5.25 46.10
C GLN A 114 -52.12 -4.29 47.08
N ALA A 115 -51.40 -3.30 46.55
CA ALA A 115 -50.59 -2.40 47.35
C ALA A 115 -51.33 -1.79 48.56
N GLN A 116 -52.57 -1.30 48.40
CA GLN A 116 -53.29 -0.64 49.51
C GLN A 116 -54.55 -1.39 49.97
N GLN A 117 -54.78 -2.59 49.46
CA GLN A 117 -56.00 -3.33 49.78
C GLN A 117 -55.79 -4.84 49.76
N LEU A 118 -56.47 -5.52 50.69
CA LEU A 118 -56.64 -6.96 50.71
C LEU A 118 -58.11 -7.27 50.43
N GLN A 119 -58.38 -8.08 49.40
CA GLN A 119 -59.73 -8.49 49.04
C GLN A 119 -59.89 -10.00 49.21
N ILE A 120 -61.04 -10.44 49.72
CA ILE A 120 -61.40 -11.86 49.81
C ILE A 120 -62.56 -12.13 48.87
N ILE A 121 -62.35 -13.06 47.96
CA ILE A 121 -63.24 -13.37 46.84
C ILE A 121 -63.83 -14.76 47.04
N ASP A 122 -65.14 -14.91 46.90
CA ASP A 122 -65.77 -16.22 46.80
C ASP A 122 -65.73 -16.69 45.34
N LEU A 123 -65.03 -17.80 45.10
CA LEU A 123 -64.84 -18.35 43.76
C LEU A 123 -66.09 -19.03 43.19
N LYS A 124 -67.05 -19.47 44.03
CA LYS A 124 -68.31 -20.06 43.57
C LYS A 124 -69.25 -18.99 43.04
N GLN A 125 -69.34 -17.86 43.74
CA GLN A 125 -70.22 -16.74 43.39
C GLN A 125 -69.54 -15.72 42.47
N ALA A 126 -68.21 -15.76 42.36
CA ALA A 126 -67.39 -14.78 41.65
C ALA A 126 -67.61 -13.33 42.16
N THR A 127 -67.70 -13.15 43.47
CA THR A 127 -67.94 -11.85 44.12
C THR A 127 -66.92 -11.57 45.22
N ILE A 128 -66.62 -10.28 45.43
CA ILE A 128 -65.79 -9.83 46.56
C ILE A 128 -66.67 -9.86 47.82
N VAL A 129 -66.27 -10.65 48.81
CA VAL A 129 -67.02 -10.84 50.07
C VAL A 129 -66.48 -9.93 51.18
N GLN A 130 -65.17 -9.65 51.19
CA GLN A 130 -64.54 -8.72 52.13
C GLN A 130 -63.48 -7.86 51.45
N HIS A 131 -63.32 -6.66 52.02
CA HIS A 131 -62.34 -5.68 51.62
C HIS A 131 -61.70 -5.07 52.88
N PHE A 132 -60.37 -5.07 52.93
CA PHE A 132 -59.59 -4.41 53.97
C PHE A 132 -58.71 -3.36 53.32
N ALA A 133 -58.84 -2.11 53.75
CA ALA A 133 -57.91 -1.04 53.42
C ALA A 133 -56.66 -1.20 54.29
N LEU A 134 -55.48 -1.11 53.68
CA LEU A 134 -54.19 -1.27 54.35
C LEU A 134 -53.52 0.09 54.50
N ASP A 135 -53.12 0.46 55.72
CA ASP A 135 -52.52 1.77 56.01
C ASP A 135 -51.17 1.97 55.28
N ASN A 136 -50.40 0.89 55.19
CA ASN A 136 -49.11 0.86 54.52
C ASN A 136 -49.18 0.03 53.23
N PRO A 137 -48.35 0.34 52.22
CA PRO A 137 -48.31 -0.42 50.99
C PRO A 137 -47.86 -1.86 51.26
N ALA A 138 -48.76 -2.82 51.06
CA ALA A 138 -48.49 -4.25 51.18
C ALA A 138 -47.43 -4.71 50.16
N SER A 139 -46.73 -5.79 50.50
CA SER A 139 -45.67 -6.35 49.67
C SER A 139 -45.86 -7.82 49.31
N THR A 140 -46.33 -8.64 50.26
CA THR A 140 -46.48 -10.09 50.08
C THR A 140 -47.49 -10.68 51.08
N LEU A 141 -47.99 -11.88 50.79
CA LEU A 141 -49.02 -12.55 51.58
C LEU A 141 -48.86 -14.07 51.51
N SER A 142 -49.20 -14.74 52.62
CA SER A 142 -49.27 -16.21 52.72
C SER A 142 -50.48 -16.62 53.56
N ALA A 143 -51.12 -17.73 53.20
CA ALA A 143 -52.14 -18.38 54.02
C ALA A 143 -51.62 -19.68 54.64
N HIS A 144 -52.21 -20.06 55.77
CA HIS A 144 -51.98 -21.37 56.40
C HIS A 144 -52.66 -22.48 55.57
N TYR A 145 -52.18 -23.73 55.65
CA TYR A 145 -52.69 -24.83 54.82
C TYR A 145 -54.19 -25.12 55.01
N GLU A 146 -54.74 -24.80 56.18
CA GLU A 146 -56.19 -24.92 56.47
C GLU A 146 -57.02 -23.78 55.87
N GLY A 147 -56.38 -22.70 55.43
CA GLY A 147 -57.03 -21.54 54.84
C GLY A 147 -57.86 -20.71 55.82
N LEU A 148 -57.66 -20.85 57.13
CA LEU A 148 -58.33 -20.08 58.20
C LEU A 148 -57.47 -18.93 58.76
N TRP A 149 -56.17 -18.93 58.45
CA TRP A 149 -55.23 -17.91 58.89
C TRP A 149 -54.49 -17.32 57.70
N LEU A 150 -54.30 -16.00 57.73
CA LEU A 150 -53.69 -15.24 56.65
C LEU A 150 -52.71 -14.23 57.23
N VAL A 151 -51.54 -14.09 56.61
CA VAL A 151 -50.51 -13.14 57.03
C VAL A 151 -50.15 -12.24 55.87
N VAL A 152 -50.11 -10.94 56.12
CA VAL A 152 -49.76 -9.89 55.14
C VAL A 152 -48.55 -9.13 55.65
N GLY A 153 -47.55 -8.98 54.79
CA GLY A 153 -46.38 -8.14 55.03
C GLY A 153 -46.49 -6.84 54.25
N ASP A 154 -45.94 -5.75 54.81
CA ASP A 154 -45.93 -4.44 54.16
C ASP A 154 -44.52 -3.94 53.79
N GLY A 155 -44.49 -2.81 53.09
CA GLY A 155 -43.29 -2.12 52.65
C GLY A 155 -42.48 -1.45 53.76
N SER A 156 -43.06 -1.29 54.95
CA SER A 156 -42.40 -0.70 56.12
C SER A 156 -41.71 -1.76 57.00
N GLY A 157 -42.12 -3.01 56.90
CA GLY A 157 -41.63 -4.14 57.71
C GLY A 157 -42.62 -4.64 58.75
N VAL A 158 -43.87 -4.17 58.72
CA VAL A 158 -44.97 -4.66 59.57
C VAL A 158 -45.57 -5.92 58.98
N VAL A 159 -45.90 -6.85 59.86
CA VAL A 159 -46.64 -8.06 59.54
C VAL A 159 -47.98 -8.05 60.29
N SER A 160 -49.06 -8.26 59.54
CA SER A 160 -50.44 -8.27 60.02
C SER A 160 -51.04 -9.66 59.86
N VAL A 161 -51.65 -10.19 60.92
CA VAL A 161 -52.25 -11.53 60.96
C VAL A 161 -53.76 -11.43 61.04
N TYR A 162 -54.44 -12.09 60.11
CA TYR A 162 -55.88 -12.20 60.02
C TYR A 162 -56.33 -13.64 60.29
N GLN A 163 -57.44 -13.79 61.01
CA GLN A 163 -58.01 -15.09 61.35
C GLN A 163 -59.50 -15.13 60.99
N SER A 164 -59.97 -16.29 60.54
CA SER A 164 -61.38 -16.65 60.52
C SER A 164 -61.64 -17.81 61.49
N GLU A 165 -62.73 -17.76 62.24
CA GLU A 165 -63.12 -18.84 63.17
C GLU A 165 -63.50 -20.14 62.45
N CYS A 166 -64.13 -20.02 61.27
CA CYS A 166 -64.47 -21.15 60.41
C CYS A 166 -64.56 -20.71 58.94
N ALA A 167 -64.71 -21.66 58.01
CA ALA A 167 -64.72 -21.37 56.57
C ALA A 167 -65.81 -20.37 56.14
N ASP A 168 -66.95 -20.34 56.84
CA ASP A 168 -68.10 -19.51 56.50
C ASP A 168 -68.10 -18.13 57.20
N ARG A 169 -67.24 -17.93 58.20
CA ARG A 169 -67.12 -16.66 58.93
C ARG A 169 -66.20 -15.66 58.21
N PRO A 170 -66.31 -14.36 58.52
CA PRO A 170 -65.42 -13.35 57.98
C PRO A 170 -64.05 -13.34 58.66
N PHE A 171 -63.01 -12.92 57.94
CA PHE A 171 -61.68 -12.72 58.51
C PHE A 171 -61.66 -11.44 59.35
N GLN A 172 -60.88 -11.45 60.43
CA GLN A 172 -60.65 -10.30 61.29
C GLN A 172 -59.16 -10.13 61.54
N LEU A 173 -58.69 -8.89 61.67
CA LEU A 173 -57.31 -8.58 62.06
C LEU A 173 -57.14 -8.92 63.55
N VAL A 174 -56.22 -9.84 63.86
CA VAL A 174 -56.00 -10.33 65.24
C VAL A 174 -54.73 -9.76 65.86
N SER A 175 -53.67 -9.60 65.06
CA SER A 175 -52.37 -9.16 65.57
C SER A 175 -51.58 -8.42 64.50
N GLN A 176 -50.79 -7.43 64.90
CA GLN A 176 -49.95 -6.63 64.00
C GLN A 176 -48.69 -6.18 64.74
N ALA A 177 -47.52 -6.37 64.13
CA ALA A 177 -46.24 -5.94 64.72
C ALA A 177 -45.18 -5.65 63.66
N GLN A 178 -44.26 -4.74 63.97
CA GLN A 178 -43.06 -4.46 63.18
C GLN A 178 -42.03 -5.59 63.39
N LEU A 179 -41.87 -6.48 62.41
CA LEU A 179 -40.92 -7.60 62.51
C LEU A 179 -39.58 -7.31 61.82
N HIS A 180 -39.59 -6.52 60.75
CA HIS A 180 -38.40 -6.24 59.93
C HIS A 180 -38.06 -4.75 59.86
N GLN A 181 -36.80 -4.42 59.55
CA GLN A 181 -36.38 -3.05 59.24
C GLN A 181 -36.43 -2.81 57.72
N GLY A 182 -37.61 -2.40 57.24
CA GLY A 182 -37.92 -2.22 55.82
C GLY A 182 -38.78 -3.35 55.24
N ALA A 183 -39.13 -3.22 53.95
CA ALA A 183 -40.13 -4.06 53.29
C ALA A 183 -39.97 -5.56 53.54
N VAL A 184 -41.07 -6.21 53.94
CA VAL A 184 -41.18 -7.67 53.98
C VAL A 184 -41.16 -8.19 52.55
N THR A 185 -40.17 -8.99 52.20
CA THR A 185 -39.94 -9.42 50.81
C THR A 185 -40.43 -10.82 50.52
N ALA A 186 -40.57 -11.68 51.52
CA ALA A 186 -41.15 -13.02 51.39
C ALA A 186 -41.86 -13.44 52.68
N LEU A 187 -42.99 -14.13 52.55
CA LEU A 187 -43.76 -14.74 53.63
C LEU A 187 -44.17 -16.15 53.21
N GLN A 188 -44.04 -17.11 54.13
CA GLN A 188 -44.50 -18.48 53.90
C GLN A 188 -44.84 -19.13 55.26
N PHE A 189 -46.06 -19.63 55.43
CA PHE A 189 -46.41 -20.45 56.60
C PHE A 189 -45.54 -21.70 56.68
N ALA A 190 -45.20 -22.15 57.88
CA ALA A 190 -44.47 -23.39 58.11
C ALA A 190 -45.35 -24.61 57.85
N GLN A 191 -44.73 -25.76 57.58
CA GLN A 191 -45.45 -26.98 57.24
C GLN A 191 -46.18 -27.52 58.47
N HIS A 192 -47.52 -27.63 58.38
CA HIS A 192 -48.40 -28.16 59.44
C HIS A 192 -48.31 -27.46 60.81
N GLU A 193 -47.75 -26.25 60.87
CA GLU A 193 -47.61 -25.47 62.09
C GLU A 193 -48.26 -24.09 61.94
N LEU A 194 -48.82 -23.57 63.04
CA LEU A 194 -49.37 -22.22 63.09
C LEU A 194 -48.27 -21.16 63.29
N SER A 195 -47.16 -21.33 62.59
CA SER A 195 -46.02 -20.41 62.58
C SER A 195 -45.66 -20.09 61.14
N PHE A 196 -45.03 -18.96 60.89
CA PHE A 196 -44.63 -18.55 59.55
C PHE A 196 -43.20 -18.05 59.50
N TYR A 197 -42.57 -18.26 58.35
CA TYR A 197 -41.30 -17.66 57.99
C TYR A 197 -41.55 -16.30 57.33
N SER A 198 -40.79 -15.31 57.76
CA SER A 198 -40.79 -13.95 57.21
C SER A 198 -39.36 -13.54 56.90
N ALA A 199 -39.18 -12.91 55.75
CA ALA A 199 -37.92 -12.30 55.39
C ALA A 199 -38.12 -10.87 54.90
N GLY A 200 -37.16 -10.00 55.23
CA GLY A 200 -37.22 -8.59 54.92
C GLY A 200 -36.00 -8.08 54.17
N ARG A 201 -36.05 -6.80 53.79
CA ARG A 201 -34.93 -6.07 53.19
C ARG A 201 -33.72 -5.95 54.13
N ASP A 202 -33.94 -6.14 55.43
CA ASP A 202 -32.92 -6.25 56.49
C ASP A 202 -32.12 -7.56 56.45
N ARG A 203 -32.38 -8.44 55.49
CA ARG A 203 -31.66 -9.71 55.24
C ARG A 203 -31.89 -10.78 56.31
N LYS A 204 -32.80 -10.54 57.26
CA LYS A 204 -33.10 -11.48 58.33
C LYS A 204 -34.15 -12.49 57.88
N LEU A 205 -33.97 -13.74 58.32
CA LEU A 205 -34.97 -14.80 58.22
C LEU A 205 -35.55 -15.06 59.62
N LEU A 206 -36.79 -14.64 59.83
CA LEU A 206 -37.49 -14.74 61.10
C LEU A 206 -38.56 -15.83 61.04
N TYR A 207 -38.72 -16.55 62.14
CA TYR A 207 -39.77 -17.56 62.36
C TYR A 207 -40.65 -17.10 63.52
N THR A 208 -41.95 -16.93 63.26
CA THR A 208 -42.88 -16.28 64.20
C THR A 208 -44.15 -17.11 64.36
N HIS A 209 -44.62 -17.30 65.59
CA HIS A 209 -45.91 -17.93 65.85
C HIS A 209 -47.06 -16.96 65.52
N ALA A 210 -48.07 -17.41 64.79
CA ALA A 210 -49.11 -16.51 64.26
C ALA A 210 -50.16 -16.09 65.31
N ARG A 211 -50.33 -16.89 66.37
CA ARG A 211 -51.34 -16.65 67.41
C ARG A 211 -50.75 -15.89 68.59
N GLY A 212 -51.41 -14.80 69.00
CA GLY A 212 -51.01 -13.98 70.14
C GLY A 212 -50.07 -12.82 69.75
N THR A 213 -49.19 -12.44 70.67
CA THR A 213 -48.19 -11.38 70.41
C THR A 213 -47.10 -11.92 69.50
N LEU A 214 -46.82 -11.21 68.40
CA LEU A 214 -45.86 -11.66 67.39
C LEU A 214 -44.43 -11.51 67.91
N GLN A 215 -43.85 -12.62 68.38
CA GLN A 215 -42.47 -12.69 68.84
C GLN A 215 -41.59 -13.43 67.82
N PRO A 216 -40.77 -12.72 67.04
CA PRO A 216 -39.96 -13.34 65.98
C PRO A 216 -38.69 -14.01 66.54
N LEU A 217 -38.41 -15.22 66.08
CA LEU A 217 -37.16 -15.93 66.32
C LEU A 217 -36.24 -15.83 65.09
N ASP A 218 -35.02 -15.34 65.25
CA ASP A 218 -34.02 -15.31 64.16
C ASP A 218 -33.50 -16.72 63.85
N LYS A 219 -34.02 -17.31 62.78
CA LYS A 219 -33.62 -18.64 62.30
C LYS A 219 -32.28 -18.59 61.59
N GLY A 220 -31.96 -17.46 60.95
CA GLY A 220 -30.76 -17.31 60.12
C GLY A 220 -29.49 -17.10 60.92
N ARG A 221 -29.55 -16.39 62.05
CA ARG A 221 -28.38 -16.06 62.89
C ARG A 221 -27.21 -15.53 62.04
N SER A 222 -26.05 -16.21 62.05
CA SER A 222 -24.87 -15.87 61.25
C SER A 222 -24.88 -16.44 59.82
N SER A 223 -25.89 -17.20 59.42
CA SER A 223 -26.00 -17.88 58.12
C SER A 223 -26.98 -17.23 57.15
N ASN A 224 -27.43 -16.02 57.44
CA ASN A 224 -28.31 -15.20 56.58
C ASN A 224 -27.68 -14.93 55.20
N HIS A 225 -28.51 -14.49 54.26
CA HIS A 225 -28.08 -14.09 52.91
C HIS A 225 -27.34 -12.74 52.91
N GLU A 226 -26.54 -12.49 51.88
CA GLU A 226 -25.81 -11.21 51.73
C GLU A 226 -26.71 -10.09 51.20
N ALA A 227 -27.82 -10.46 50.55
CA ALA A 227 -28.86 -9.56 50.07
C ALA A 227 -30.26 -9.98 50.56
N ALA A 228 -31.29 -9.21 50.18
CA ALA A 228 -32.67 -9.47 50.57
C ALA A 228 -33.20 -10.79 49.97
N ILE A 229 -33.81 -11.61 50.81
CA ILE A 229 -34.46 -12.87 50.42
C ILE A 229 -35.77 -12.54 49.71
N LYS A 230 -35.94 -13.03 48.48
CA LYS A 230 -37.11 -12.74 47.65
C LYS A 230 -38.14 -13.86 47.58
N ALA A 231 -37.74 -15.09 47.84
CA ALA A 231 -38.62 -16.24 47.81
C ALA A 231 -38.28 -17.20 48.95
N ILE A 232 -39.32 -17.75 49.58
CA ILE A 232 -39.25 -18.85 50.54
C ILE A 232 -40.17 -19.94 49.98
N HIS A 233 -39.65 -21.15 49.80
CA HIS A 233 -40.42 -22.27 49.28
C HIS A 233 -40.24 -23.50 50.17
N LEU A 234 -41.33 -24.21 50.47
CA LEU A 234 -41.28 -25.39 51.32
C LEU A 234 -41.02 -26.65 50.49
N GLY A 235 -40.06 -27.46 50.92
CA GLY A 235 -39.88 -28.86 50.52
C GLY A 235 -40.39 -29.81 51.60
N GLN A 236 -40.16 -31.10 51.41
CA GLN A 236 -40.59 -32.18 52.31
C GLN A 236 -39.70 -32.28 53.56
N GLU A 237 -38.37 -32.18 53.40
CA GLU A 237 -37.37 -32.35 54.45
C GLU A 237 -36.68 -31.02 54.81
N ARG A 238 -36.70 -30.08 53.87
CA ARG A 238 -36.05 -28.77 53.95
C ARG A 238 -36.95 -27.70 53.37
N PHE A 239 -36.69 -26.46 53.75
CA PHE A 239 -37.22 -25.30 53.03
C PHE A 239 -36.08 -24.53 52.36
N PHE A 240 -36.41 -23.82 51.29
CA PHE A 240 -35.46 -23.13 50.44
C PHE A 240 -35.67 -21.62 50.54
N THR A 241 -34.58 -20.87 50.65
CA THR A 241 -34.59 -19.40 50.57
C THR A 241 -33.74 -18.94 49.40
N GLY A 242 -34.30 -18.07 48.57
CA GLY A 242 -33.63 -17.53 47.39
C GLY A 242 -33.48 -16.02 47.50
N SER A 243 -32.31 -15.50 47.13
CA SER A 243 -31.92 -14.12 47.37
C SER A 243 -31.45 -13.39 46.10
N LEU A 244 -31.45 -12.06 46.19
CA LEU A 244 -30.88 -11.17 45.17
C LEU A 244 -29.35 -11.27 45.06
N ASP A 245 -28.68 -11.94 46.00
CA ASP A 245 -27.24 -12.24 45.96
C ASP A 245 -26.86 -13.38 45.01
N LYS A 246 -27.84 -13.89 44.24
CA LYS A 246 -27.68 -15.04 43.31
C LYS A 246 -27.34 -16.34 44.04
N THR A 247 -27.79 -16.49 45.27
CA THR A 247 -27.66 -17.73 46.04
C THR A 247 -29.03 -18.27 46.47
N VAL A 248 -29.08 -19.60 46.61
CA VAL A 248 -30.19 -20.30 47.25
C VAL A 248 -29.65 -21.12 48.40
N LYS A 249 -30.35 -21.11 49.54
CA LYS A 249 -30.01 -21.87 50.73
C LYS A 249 -31.10 -22.90 51.05
N ALA A 250 -30.69 -24.10 51.45
CA ALA A 250 -31.58 -25.17 51.90
C ALA A 250 -31.43 -25.40 53.41
N TRP A 251 -32.51 -25.19 54.14
CA TRP A 251 -32.58 -25.21 55.60
C TRP A 251 -33.32 -26.46 56.07
N ALA A 252 -32.72 -27.23 56.98
CA ALA A 252 -33.40 -28.38 57.59
C ALA A 252 -34.42 -27.93 58.63
N TYR A 253 -35.60 -28.53 58.65
CA TYR A 253 -36.63 -28.23 59.65
C TYR A 253 -36.13 -28.53 61.08
N ALA A 254 -35.43 -29.67 61.25
CA ALA A 254 -34.79 -30.09 62.49
C ALA A 254 -33.71 -29.13 63.03
N GLY A 255 -33.31 -28.12 62.27
CA GLY A 255 -32.27 -27.15 62.64
C GLY A 255 -30.87 -27.51 62.13
N GLY A 256 -29.92 -26.60 62.31
CA GLY A 256 -28.53 -26.71 61.81
C GLY A 256 -28.17 -25.64 60.78
N GLN A 257 -26.92 -25.68 60.28
CA GLN A 257 -26.45 -24.76 59.25
C GLN A 257 -27.06 -25.09 57.87
N PRO A 258 -27.46 -24.08 57.08
CA PRO A 258 -28.01 -24.30 55.76
C PRO A 258 -26.95 -24.70 54.74
N VAL A 259 -27.35 -25.47 53.73
CA VAL A 259 -26.52 -25.73 52.54
C VAL A 259 -26.72 -24.58 51.58
N THR A 260 -25.65 -23.99 51.04
CA THR A 260 -25.71 -22.84 50.11
C THR A 260 -25.28 -23.25 48.70
N PHE A 261 -26.02 -22.84 47.68
CA PHE A 261 -25.65 -22.98 46.27
C PHE A 261 -25.58 -21.61 45.60
N LYS A 262 -24.55 -21.37 44.78
CA LYS A 262 -24.25 -20.05 44.17
C LYS A 262 -23.84 -20.08 42.69
N GLN A 263 -23.68 -21.26 42.09
CA GLN A 263 -23.11 -21.36 40.74
C GLN A 263 -24.16 -21.06 39.67
N ASN A 264 -23.91 -20.06 38.81
CA ASN A 264 -24.72 -19.73 37.62
C ASN A 264 -26.23 -19.52 37.86
N LEU A 265 -26.61 -19.06 39.06
CA LEU A 265 -28.00 -18.71 39.36
C LEU A 265 -28.33 -17.26 38.97
N PRO A 266 -29.56 -16.99 38.53
CA PRO A 266 -30.05 -15.62 38.38
C PRO A 266 -30.35 -14.98 39.74
N GLN A 267 -30.62 -13.68 39.77
CA GLN A 267 -31.19 -13.03 40.95
C GLN A 267 -32.60 -13.58 41.16
N VAL A 268 -32.84 -14.24 42.30
CA VAL A 268 -34.05 -15.01 42.51
C VAL A 268 -35.27 -14.09 42.64
N THR A 269 -36.30 -14.36 41.84
CA THR A 269 -37.62 -13.71 41.94
C THR A 269 -38.68 -14.66 42.48
N ALA A 270 -38.69 -15.91 42.02
CA ALA A 270 -39.61 -16.95 42.49
C ALA A 270 -38.92 -18.32 42.47
N MET A 271 -39.42 -19.26 43.27
CA MET A 271 -38.92 -20.64 43.31
C MET A 271 -40.07 -21.61 43.46
N SER A 272 -39.91 -22.81 42.91
CA SER A 272 -40.84 -23.92 43.13
C SER A 272 -40.12 -25.26 42.98
N THR A 273 -40.52 -26.26 43.76
CA THR A 273 -40.07 -27.65 43.59
C THR A 273 -40.88 -28.35 42.50
N ALA A 274 -40.23 -29.16 41.68
CA ALA A 274 -40.83 -29.91 40.59
C ALA A 274 -40.11 -31.25 40.38
N LEU A 275 -40.58 -32.04 39.42
CA LEU A 275 -39.92 -33.25 38.94
C LEU A 275 -39.35 -33.02 37.54
N TYR A 276 -38.09 -33.38 37.33
CA TYR A 276 -37.44 -33.45 36.02
C TYR A 276 -36.99 -34.88 35.79
N GLN A 277 -37.51 -35.55 34.75
CA GLN A 277 -37.32 -36.99 34.53
C GLN A 277 -37.59 -37.80 35.81
N ASP A 278 -38.71 -37.50 36.46
CA ASP A 278 -39.15 -38.08 37.74
C ASP A 278 -38.19 -37.90 38.94
N LYS A 279 -37.19 -37.01 38.83
CA LYS A 279 -36.26 -36.66 39.92
C LYS A 279 -36.56 -35.27 40.47
N PRO A 280 -36.43 -35.05 41.80
CA PRO A 280 -36.74 -33.76 42.41
C PRO A 280 -35.76 -32.68 41.96
N VAL A 281 -36.30 -31.55 41.53
CA VAL A 281 -35.57 -30.34 41.15
C VAL A 281 -36.17 -29.11 41.81
N LEU A 282 -35.34 -28.11 42.08
CA LEU A 282 -35.75 -26.77 42.43
C LEU A 282 -35.64 -25.89 41.20
N ILE A 283 -36.77 -25.35 40.74
CA ILE A 283 -36.83 -24.37 39.66
C ILE A 283 -36.70 -22.99 40.26
N ILE A 284 -35.74 -22.23 39.76
CA ILE A 284 -35.42 -20.89 40.21
C ILE A 284 -35.68 -19.94 39.04
N ALA A 285 -36.68 -19.07 39.19
CA ALA A 285 -36.95 -17.98 38.27
C ALA A 285 -36.18 -16.74 38.72
N GLY A 286 -35.62 -15.99 37.76
CA GLY A 286 -34.89 -14.78 38.11
C GLY A 286 -34.73 -13.74 37.01
N ASP A 287 -33.84 -12.80 37.26
CA ASP A 287 -33.50 -11.70 36.36
C ASP A 287 -33.02 -12.19 34.98
N HIS A 288 -33.11 -11.30 33.98
CA HIS A 288 -32.82 -11.61 32.58
C HIS A 288 -33.71 -12.73 32.00
N ASN A 289 -34.91 -12.92 32.57
CA ASN A 289 -35.91 -13.89 32.12
C ASN A 289 -35.29 -15.28 31.99
N ARG A 290 -34.69 -15.75 33.09
CA ARG A 290 -33.95 -17.01 33.13
C ARG A 290 -34.60 -17.96 34.14
N LEU A 291 -34.78 -19.21 33.76
CA LEU A 291 -35.15 -20.31 34.66
C LEU A 291 -33.96 -21.24 34.85
N ALA A 292 -33.64 -21.59 36.08
CA ALA A 292 -32.55 -22.49 36.44
C ALA A 292 -33.11 -23.74 37.15
N PHE A 293 -32.73 -24.93 36.68
CA PHE A 293 -33.21 -26.21 37.19
C PHE A 293 -32.12 -26.87 38.02
N LEU A 294 -32.25 -26.83 39.34
CA LEU A 294 -31.26 -27.34 40.29
C LEU A 294 -31.66 -28.71 40.81
N LYS A 295 -30.86 -29.76 40.58
CA LYS A 295 -31.16 -31.12 41.06
C LYS A 295 -31.05 -31.19 42.58
N LEU A 296 -32.02 -31.87 43.18
CA LEU A 296 -32.07 -32.17 44.60
C LEU A 296 -31.73 -33.65 44.85
N THR A 297 -31.04 -33.92 45.95
CA THR A 297 -30.88 -35.28 46.47
C THR A 297 -32.16 -35.74 47.17
N PRO A 298 -32.33 -37.04 47.51
CA PRO A 298 -33.49 -37.51 48.26
C PRO A 298 -33.71 -36.77 49.60
N ASN A 299 -32.65 -36.25 50.23
CA ASN A 299 -32.72 -35.46 51.47
C ASN A 299 -32.79 -33.94 51.20
N GLU A 300 -33.21 -33.55 49.99
CA GLU A 300 -33.40 -32.17 49.53
C GLU A 300 -32.14 -31.27 49.63
N LYS A 301 -30.94 -31.88 49.60
CA LYS A 301 -29.69 -31.12 49.44
C LYS A 301 -29.44 -30.83 47.96
N PHE A 302 -28.73 -29.75 47.65
CA PHE A 302 -28.34 -29.43 46.28
C PHE A 302 -27.30 -30.43 45.76
N ALA A 303 -27.49 -30.91 44.53
CA ALA A 303 -26.52 -31.75 43.82
C ALA A 303 -25.78 -30.95 42.75
N GLU A 304 -26.39 -30.76 41.58
CA GLU A 304 -25.83 -30.01 40.46
C GLU A 304 -26.93 -29.25 39.71
N LEU A 305 -26.53 -28.23 38.95
CA LEU A 305 -27.42 -27.47 38.08
C LEU A 305 -27.65 -28.25 36.78
N ALA A 306 -28.88 -28.75 36.55
CA ALA A 306 -29.21 -29.60 35.41
C ALA A 306 -29.08 -28.82 34.09
N PHE A 307 -29.87 -27.76 33.97
CA PHE A 307 -29.90 -26.91 32.79
C PHE A 307 -30.50 -25.54 33.14
N VAL A 308 -30.42 -24.65 32.17
CA VAL A 308 -31.06 -23.34 32.21
C VAL A 308 -31.93 -23.16 30.99
N VAL A 309 -33.03 -22.44 31.16
CA VAL A 309 -33.91 -22.01 30.08
C VAL A 309 -33.85 -20.50 29.96
N ASN A 310 -33.50 -19.99 28.78
CA ASN A 310 -33.50 -18.55 28.48
C ASN A 310 -34.63 -18.18 27.51
N ASP A 311 -34.92 -16.88 27.45
CA ASP A 311 -36.04 -16.31 26.72
C ASP A 311 -35.87 -16.25 25.19
N GLY A 312 -36.94 -15.80 24.53
CA GLY A 312 -37.04 -15.67 23.09
C GLY A 312 -36.11 -14.62 22.49
N TYR A 313 -35.67 -13.62 23.25
CA TYR A 313 -34.68 -12.66 22.76
C TYR A 313 -33.31 -13.30 22.63
N GLN A 314 -32.91 -14.14 23.58
CA GLN A 314 -31.69 -14.93 23.45
C GLN A 314 -31.79 -15.97 22.32
N LEU A 315 -32.97 -16.59 22.13
CA LEU A 315 -33.24 -17.45 20.97
C LEU A 315 -33.01 -16.70 19.65
N ALA A 316 -33.59 -15.51 19.50
CA ALA A 316 -33.40 -14.68 18.31
C ALA A 316 -31.91 -14.35 18.10
N GLN A 317 -31.19 -13.91 19.13
CA GLN A 317 -29.76 -13.61 19.04
C GLN A 317 -28.90 -14.83 18.65
N HIS A 318 -29.28 -16.02 19.13
CA HIS A 318 -28.61 -17.26 18.75
C HIS A 318 -28.85 -17.59 17.28
N LEU A 319 -30.11 -17.58 16.84
CA LEU A 319 -30.51 -17.82 15.45
C LEU A 319 -29.88 -16.81 14.48
N GLN A 320 -29.75 -15.54 14.89
CA GLN A 320 -29.07 -14.50 14.09
C GLN A 320 -27.59 -14.80 13.81
N LYS A 321 -26.91 -15.55 14.69
CA LYS A 321 -25.49 -15.93 14.52
C LYS A 321 -25.32 -17.20 13.69
N SER A 322 -26.41 -17.87 13.31
CA SER A 322 -26.35 -19.09 12.53
C SER A 322 -25.81 -18.83 11.12
N PRO A 323 -25.00 -19.74 10.56
CA PRO A 323 -24.61 -19.67 9.16
C PRO A 323 -25.79 -19.89 8.20
N HIS A 324 -26.88 -20.51 8.64
CA HIS A 324 -28.02 -20.85 7.78
C HIS A 324 -29.00 -19.67 7.63
N PRO A 325 -29.28 -19.20 6.39
CA PRO A 325 -30.23 -18.09 6.17
C PRO A 325 -31.63 -18.35 6.71
N GLN A 326 -32.12 -19.60 6.64
CA GLN A 326 -33.44 -19.99 7.15
C GLN A 326 -33.57 -19.77 8.67
N GLU A 327 -32.52 -20.07 9.44
CA GLU A 327 -32.52 -19.85 10.89
C GLU A 327 -32.48 -18.35 11.22
N ARG A 328 -31.70 -17.57 10.49
CA ARG A 328 -31.69 -16.10 10.62
C ARG A 328 -33.06 -15.50 10.27
N GLU A 329 -33.71 -16.02 9.25
CA GLU A 329 -35.08 -15.65 8.88
C GLU A 329 -36.10 -16.00 9.98
N GLN A 330 -35.95 -17.14 10.66
CA GLN A 330 -36.76 -17.47 11.84
C GLN A 330 -36.53 -16.48 12.99
N ALA A 331 -35.31 -15.99 13.18
CA ALA A 331 -35.05 -14.93 14.14
C ALA A 331 -35.82 -13.65 13.78
N LEU A 332 -35.83 -13.28 12.49
CA LEU A 332 -36.56 -12.11 12.00
C LEU A 332 -38.06 -12.24 12.21
N SER A 333 -38.65 -13.41 11.94
CA SER A 333 -40.09 -13.63 12.14
C SER A 333 -40.47 -13.60 13.62
N LEU A 334 -39.61 -14.12 14.50
CA LEU A 334 -39.78 -14.05 15.95
C LEU A 334 -39.76 -12.60 16.46
N LEU A 335 -38.78 -11.80 16.03
CA LEU A 335 -38.67 -10.39 16.43
C LEU A 335 -39.80 -9.53 15.84
N ALA A 336 -40.23 -9.83 14.61
CA ALA A 336 -41.38 -9.17 13.99
C ALA A 336 -42.69 -9.43 14.75
N ALA A 337 -42.87 -10.65 15.29
CA ALA A 337 -44.04 -10.98 16.09
C ALA A 337 -44.06 -10.25 17.45
N TYR A 338 -42.89 -9.87 17.97
CA TYR A 338 -42.77 -9.18 19.25
C TYR A 338 -43.06 -7.67 19.14
N ASP A 339 -42.58 -6.99 18.09
CA ASP A 339 -42.84 -5.56 17.80
C ASP A 339 -42.71 -4.62 19.03
N ASP A 340 -41.68 -4.83 19.84
CA ASP A 340 -41.32 -4.00 21.00
C ASP A 340 -39.96 -3.30 20.81
N GLN A 341 -39.60 -2.39 21.72
CA GLN A 341 -38.35 -1.67 21.64
C GLN A 341 -37.12 -2.59 21.64
N GLN A 342 -37.16 -3.72 22.36
CA GLN A 342 -36.02 -4.64 22.41
C GLN A 342 -35.88 -5.39 21.08
N ALA A 343 -36.99 -5.84 20.51
CA ALA A 343 -37.02 -6.48 19.21
C ALA A 343 -36.49 -5.55 18.11
N LEU A 344 -36.92 -4.28 18.09
CA LEU A 344 -36.41 -3.29 17.14
C LEU A 344 -34.91 -3.02 17.32
N LYS A 345 -34.41 -2.93 18.56
CA LYS A 345 -32.96 -2.80 18.83
C LYS A 345 -32.17 -3.98 18.26
N LEU A 346 -32.70 -5.19 18.42
CA LEU A 346 -32.07 -6.40 17.87
C LEU A 346 -32.15 -6.45 16.35
N LEU A 347 -33.22 -5.94 15.73
CA LEU A 347 -33.33 -5.82 14.28
C LEU A 347 -32.34 -4.81 13.71
N ILE A 348 -32.13 -3.65 14.35
CA ILE A 348 -31.10 -2.67 13.96
C ILE A 348 -29.71 -3.32 14.03
N ALA A 349 -29.39 -3.96 15.16
CA ALA A 349 -28.10 -4.65 15.33
C ALA A 349 -27.89 -5.80 14.34
N HIS A 350 -28.98 -6.44 13.89
CA HIS A 350 -28.93 -7.48 12.87
C HIS A 350 -28.73 -6.89 11.47
N LEU A 351 -29.38 -5.77 11.14
CA LEU A 351 -29.18 -5.07 9.87
C LEU A 351 -27.71 -4.68 9.67
N ASP A 352 -27.00 -4.24 10.70
CA ASP A 352 -25.58 -3.89 10.58
C ASP A 352 -24.69 -5.09 10.23
N LYS A 353 -25.01 -6.27 10.76
CA LYS A 353 -24.21 -7.49 10.62
C LYS A 353 -24.59 -8.31 9.39
N GLU A 354 -25.85 -8.27 8.97
CA GLU A 354 -26.39 -9.13 7.92
C GLU A 354 -25.80 -8.82 6.55
N GLN A 355 -25.25 -9.82 5.86
CA GLN A 355 -24.64 -9.64 4.54
C GLN A 355 -25.60 -10.00 3.40
N ASP A 356 -26.60 -10.84 3.67
CA ASP A 356 -27.55 -11.28 2.65
C ASP A 356 -28.53 -10.15 2.30
N LYS A 357 -28.55 -9.78 1.01
CA LYS A 357 -29.47 -8.78 0.46
C LYS A 357 -30.93 -9.11 0.79
N SER A 358 -31.35 -10.36 0.64
CA SER A 358 -32.75 -10.78 0.81
C SER A 358 -33.23 -10.61 2.25
N LEU A 359 -32.38 -10.97 3.22
CA LEU A 359 -32.67 -10.82 4.65
C LEU A 359 -32.67 -9.34 5.06
N ARG A 360 -31.74 -8.52 4.53
CA ARG A 360 -31.76 -7.06 4.78
C ARG A 360 -33.06 -6.42 4.28
N GLU A 361 -33.48 -6.74 3.06
CA GLU A 361 -34.77 -6.27 2.52
C GLU A 361 -35.94 -6.71 3.42
N LYS A 362 -35.91 -7.95 3.93
CA LYS A 362 -36.92 -8.45 4.85
C LYS A 362 -36.95 -7.68 6.17
N ILE A 363 -35.82 -7.27 6.72
CA ILE A 363 -35.74 -6.39 7.91
C ILE A 363 -36.45 -5.06 7.64
N ILE A 364 -36.22 -4.46 6.47
CA ILE A 364 -36.88 -3.20 6.09
C ILE A 364 -38.38 -3.40 5.92
N GLN A 365 -38.82 -4.50 5.31
CA GLN A 365 -40.25 -4.84 5.21
C GLN A 365 -40.90 -5.03 6.58
N ILE A 366 -40.20 -5.64 7.53
CA ILE A 366 -40.66 -5.76 8.92
C ILE A 366 -40.80 -4.38 9.56
N ALA A 367 -39.78 -3.52 9.44
CA ALA A 367 -39.82 -2.16 9.97
C ALA A 367 -40.92 -1.28 9.33
N ALA A 368 -41.19 -1.47 8.04
CA ALA A 368 -42.27 -0.78 7.35
C ALA A 368 -43.65 -1.13 7.95
N LYS A 369 -43.87 -2.42 8.27
CA LYS A 369 -45.11 -2.96 8.84
C LYS A 369 -45.23 -2.80 10.36
N ALA A 370 -44.12 -2.52 11.06
CA ALA A 370 -44.08 -2.37 12.52
C ALA A 370 -45.00 -1.24 12.99
N LYS A 371 -45.76 -1.48 14.07
CA LYS A 371 -46.65 -0.45 14.64
C LYS A 371 -45.88 0.51 15.54
N HIS A 372 -44.77 0.05 16.10
CA HIS A 372 -43.99 0.79 17.07
C HIS A 372 -43.29 2.03 16.43
N ALA A 373 -43.33 3.18 17.11
CA ALA A 373 -42.82 4.45 16.59
C ALA A 373 -41.31 4.44 16.28
N LYS A 374 -40.51 3.74 17.09
CA LYS A 374 -39.05 3.56 16.90
C LYS A 374 -38.66 2.76 15.66
N ALA A 375 -39.62 2.24 14.88
CA ALA A 375 -39.31 1.68 13.57
C ALA A 375 -38.74 2.73 12.60
N ILE A 376 -39.06 4.03 12.80
CA ILE A 376 -38.48 5.13 12.03
C ILE A 376 -36.95 5.16 12.20
N ASP A 377 -36.45 5.00 13.43
CA ASP A 377 -35.01 4.99 13.71
C ASP A 377 -34.30 3.89 12.92
N LEU A 378 -34.91 2.70 12.82
CA LEU A 378 -34.39 1.60 12.00
C LEU A 378 -34.35 1.98 10.52
N LEU A 379 -35.41 2.56 9.98
CA LEU A 379 -35.43 2.99 8.58
C LEU A 379 -34.43 4.12 8.29
N GLU A 380 -34.24 5.06 9.22
CA GLU A 380 -33.22 6.12 9.10
C GLU A 380 -31.80 5.53 9.11
N THR A 381 -31.53 4.49 9.91
CA THR A 381 -30.25 3.78 9.84
C THR A 381 -30.05 3.08 8.50
N ALA A 382 -31.11 2.52 7.92
CA ALA A 382 -31.07 1.84 6.63
C ALA A 382 -30.80 2.78 5.45
N LEU A 383 -31.15 4.08 5.53
CA LEU A 383 -30.78 5.06 4.50
C LEU A 383 -29.26 5.25 4.35
N LYS A 384 -28.49 4.97 5.43
CA LYS A 384 -27.02 5.10 5.45
C LYS A 384 -26.31 3.80 5.04
N ASP A 385 -27.06 2.80 4.60
CA ASP A 385 -26.53 1.51 4.17
C ASP A 385 -25.61 1.69 2.95
N LYS A 386 -24.35 1.24 3.05
CA LYS A 386 -23.37 1.34 1.96
C LYS A 386 -23.41 0.16 0.98
N ARG A 387 -24.09 -0.93 1.30
CA ARG A 387 -23.97 -2.24 0.62
C ARG A 387 -24.91 -2.35 -0.57
N HIS A 388 -26.19 -2.04 -0.39
CA HIS A 388 -27.21 -2.28 -1.41
C HIS A 388 -28.13 -1.07 -1.62
N GLU A 389 -28.30 -0.69 -2.89
CA GLU A 389 -29.24 0.35 -3.33
C GLU A 389 -30.70 -0.01 -3.05
N SER A 390 -31.09 -1.27 -3.27
CA SER A 390 -32.49 -1.70 -3.08
C SER A 390 -32.95 -1.55 -1.62
N VAL A 391 -32.07 -1.79 -0.66
CA VAL A 391 -32.35 -1.63 0.77
C VAL A 391 -32.57 -0.15 1.09
N ARG A 392 -31.76 0.76 0.54
CA ARG A 392 -31.93 2.21 0.72
C ARG A 392 -33.23 2.70 0.08
N GLN A 393 -33.55 2.27 -1.13
CA GLN A 393 -34.79 2.62 -1.83
C GLN A 393 -36.03 2.11 -1.07
N GLN A 394 -36.02 0.86 -0.59
CA GLN A 394 -37.11 0.33 0.22
C GLN A 394 -37.25 1.06 1.57
N ALA A 395 -36.13 1.44 2.20
CA ALA A 395 -36.16 2.19 3.45
C ALA A 395 -36.71 3.61 3.22
N PHE A 396 -36.31 4.27 2.13
CA PHE A 396 -36.78 5.60 1.76
C PHE A 396 -38.28 5.60 1.46
N THR A 397 -38.75 4.67 0.61
CA THR A 397 -40.18 4.52 0.31
C THR A 397 -41.00 4.20 1.55
N ALA A 398 -40.49 3.35 2.46
CA ALA A 398 -41.13 3.07 3.74
C ALA A 398 -41.18 4.29 4.67
N LEU A 399 -40.12 5.13 4.71
CA LEU A 399 -40.13 6.38 5.47
C LEU A 399 -41.14 7.38 4.92
N VAL A 400 -41.20 7.54 3.60
CA VAL A 400 -42.18 8.42 2.94
C VAL A 400 -43.61 7.95 3.22
N ALA A 401 -43.87 6.63 3.17
CA ALA A 401 -45.19 6.08 3.47
C ALA A 401 -45.62 6.25 4.94
N ARG A 402 -44.66 6.32 5.88
CA ARG A 402 -44.92 6.56 7.31
C ARG A 402 -44.96 8.03 7.69
N ALA A 403 -44.41 8.90 6.85
CA ALA A 403 -44.40 10.34 7.08
C ALA A 403 -45.82 10.92 6.99
N LYS A 404 -46.08 12.00 7.73
CA LYS A 404 -47.36 12.73 7.62
C LYS A 404 -47.41 13.46 6.28
N ALA A 405 -48.62 13.72 5.77
CA ALA A 405 -48.80 14.59 4.62
C ALA A 405 -48.12 15.95 4.89
N ASN A 406 -47.28 16.40 3.95
CA ASN A 406 -46.43 17.60 4.00
C ASN A 406 -45.14 17.53 4.85
N ASP A 407 -44.75 16.36 5.37
CA ASP A 407 -43.46 16.23 6.05
C ASP A 407 -42.32 16.07 5.04
N LEU A 408 -41.44 17.08 4.95
CA LEU A 408 -40.29 17.08 4.04
C LEU A 408 -39.04 16.38 4.61
N ARG A 409 -39.08 15.96 5.89
CA ARG A 409 -37.93 15.34 6.58
C ARG A 409 -37.36 14.12 5.84
N PRO A 410 -38.15 13.18 5.27
CA PRO A 410 -37.58 12.04 4.54
C PRO A 410 -36.70 12.46 3.36
N TYR A 411 -37.08 13.52 2.65
CA TYR A 411 -36.33 14.04 1.50
C TYR A 411 -35.04 14.73 1.94
N GLU A 412 -35.09 15.50 3.03
CA GLU A 412 -33.88 16.11 3.63
C GLU A 412 -32.89 15.03 4.08
N LEU A 413 -33.37 13.95 4.70
CA LEU A 413 -32.52 12.81 5.10
C LEU A 413 -31.92 12.09 3.88
N ALA A 414 -32.69 11.90 2.82
CA ALA A 414 -32.19 11.29 1.58
C ALA A 414 -31.10 12.15 0.92
N LEU A 415 -31.28 13.47 0.85
CA LEU A 415 -30.25 14.38 0.33
C LEU A 415 -28.99 14.37 1.21
N ASN A 416 -29.15 14.37 2.52
CA ASN A 416 -28.02 14.32 3.46
C ASN A 416 -27.24 13.00 3.42
N SER A 417 -27.85 11.91 2.94
CA SER A 417 -27.22 10.60 2.81
C SER A 417 -26.11 10.55 1.74
N GLN A 418 -26.10 11.51 0.78
CA GLN A 418 -25.16 11.60 -0.35
C GLN A 418 -25.19 10.42 -1.34
N HIS A 419 -26.19 9.55 -1.24
CA HIS A 419 -26.39 8.44 -2.16
C HIS A 419 -27.21 8.87 -3.39
N LEU A 420 -26.79 8.44 -4.58
CA LEU A 420 -27.37 8.90 -5.85
C LEU A 420 -28.79 8.36 -6.06
N ASP A 421 -29.00 7.08 -5.76
CA ASP A 421 -30.27 6.35 -5.90
C ASP A 421 -31.43 7.02 -5.16
N ILE A 422 -31.27 7.26 -3.86
CA ILE A 422 -32.32 7.91 -3.06
C ILE A 422 -32.33 9.43 -3.24
N GLY A 423 -31.18 10.03 -3.58
CA GLY A 423 -31.09 11.46 -3.86
C GLY A 423 -31.85 11.85 -5.12
N THR A 424 -31.78 11.06 -6.21
CA THR A 424 -32.51 11.34 -7.45
C THR A 424 -34.01 11.21 -7.24
N GLU A 425 -34.46 10.14 -6.58
CA GLU A 425 -35.88 9.92 -6.26
C GLU A 425 -36.40 11.05 -5.35
N ALA A 426 -35.63 11.45 -4.33
CA ALA A 426 -36.00 12.55 -3.45
C ALA A 426 -36.15 13.87 -4.20
N LEU A 427 -35.21 14.22 -5.09
CA LEU A 427 -35.28 15.45 -5.90
C LEU A 427 -36.49 15.45 -6.85
N GLN A 428 -36.77 14.32 -7.51
CA GLN A 428 -37.93 14.18 -8.40
C GLN A 428 -39.27 14.31 -7.68
N GLN A 429 -39.36 13.91 -6.41
CA GLN A 429 -40.58 14.13 -5.63
C GLN A 429 -40.64 15.56 -5.09
N LEU A 430 -39.51 16.13 -4.65
CA LEU A 430 -39.44 17.53 -4.21
C LEU A 430 -39.86 18.51 -5.31
N SER A 431 -39.53 18.25 -6.58
CA SER A 431 -39.96 19.12 -7.70
C SER A 431 -41.48 19.18 -7.85
N LYS A 432 -42.20 18.09 -7.58
CA LYS A 432 -43.67 18.08 -7.60
C LYS A 432 -44.25 18.93 -6.47
N TYR A 433 -43.61 18.90 -5.30
CA TYR A 433 -44.01 19.72 -4.15
C TYR A 433 -43.58 21.18 -4.25
N ALA A 434 -42.57 21.51 -5.06
CA ALA A 434 -42.05 22.87 -5.21
C ALA A 434 -43.14 23.87 -5.66
N HIS A 435 -44.09 23.44 -6.50
CA HIS A 435 -45.23 24.28 -6.92
C HIS A 435 -46.20 24.62 -5.78
N GLN A 436 -46.23 23.81 -4.71
CA GLN A 436 -47.18 23.98 -3.60
C GLN A 436 -46.51 24.55 -2.34
N GLN A 437 -45.19 24.33 -2.18
CA GLN A 437 -44.46 24.65 -0.96
C GLN A 437 -43.12 25.34 -1.28
N ALA A 438 -42.96 26.60 -0.84
CA ALA A 438 -41.72 27.35 -1.00
C ALA A 438 -40.51 26.68 -0.33
N ARG A 439 -40.71 25.90 0.74
CA ARG A 439 -39.64 25.14 1.40
C ARG A 439 -39.08 24.04 0.49
N ALA A 440 -39.90 23.40 -0.35
CA ALA A 440 -39.42 22.40 -1.29
C ALA A 440 -38.55 23.03 -2.40
N GLU A 441 -38.91 24.24 -2.87
CA GLU A 441 -38.06 25.02 -3.79
C GLU A 441 -36.70 25.36 -3.14
N GLN A 442 -36.69 25.79 -1.87
CA GLN A 442 -35.44 26.06 -1.15
C GLN A 442 -34.54 24.82 -1.04
N LEU A 443 -35.12 23.63 -0.85
CA LEU A 443 -34.35 22.37 -0.84
C LEU A 443 -33.75 22.03 -2.22
N LEU A 444 -34.46 22.32 -3.31
CA LEU A 444 -33.90 22.18 -4.67
C LEU A 444 -32.73 23.15 -4.92
N ILE A 445 -32.86 24.41 -4.46
CA ILE A 445 -31.79 25.40 -4.56
C ILE A 445 -30.57 24.95 -3.72
N GLN A 446 -30.80 24.46 -2.50
CA GLN A 446 -29.72 23.88 -1.67
C GLN A 446 -29.06 22.67 -2.34
N ALA A 447 -29.81 21.87 -3.11
CA ALA A 447 -29.26 20.73 -3.83
C ALA A 447 -28.28 21.12 -4.96
N LEU A 448 -28.28 22.38 -5.44
CA LEU A 448 -27.22 22.90 -6.31
C LEU A 448 -25.85 22.90 -5.63
N GLN A 449 -25.80 22.97 -4.30
CA GLN A 449 -24.56 22.91 -3.52
C GLN A 449 -24.22 21.49 -3.06
N HIS A 450 -24.94 20.48 -3.53
CA HIS A 450 -24.75 19.10 -3.09
C HIS A 450 -23.37 18.57 -3.52
N LYS A 451 -22.74 17.69 -2.71
CA LYS A 451 -21.38 17.18 -2.98
C LYS A 451 -21.25 16.37 -4.28
N ARG A 452 -22.34 15.70 -4.70
CA ARG A 452 -22.38 14.84 -5.90
C ARG A 452 -22.81 15.63 -7.14
N ALA A 453 -21.98 15.62 -8.18
CA ALA A 453 -22.26 16.27 -9.46
C ALA A 453 -23.59 15.87 -10.12
N PRO A 454 -23.98 14.57 -10.22
CA PRO A 454 -25.23 14.20 -10.87
C PRO A 454 -26.47 14.77 -10.17
N LEU A 455 -26.44 14.91 -8.84
CA LEU A 455 -27.55 15.51 -8.08
C LEU A 455 -27.60 17.02 -8.25
N ARG A 456 -26.45 17.69 -8.39
CA ARG A 456 -26.39 19.13 -8.73
C ARG A 456 -27.00 19.40 -10.10
N LEU A 457 -26.60 18.61 -11.11
CA LEU A 457 -27.12 18.74 -12.48
C LEU A 457 -28.60 18.40 -12.57
N LEU A 458 -29.06 17.39 -11.81
CA LEU A 458 -30.49 17.10 -11.67
C LEU A 458 -31.25 18.22 -10.97
N ALA A 459 -30.68 18.82 -9.93
CA ALA A 459 -31.30 19.97 -9.28
C ALA A 459 -31.41 21.15 -10.25
N LEU A 460 -30.37 21.43 -11.06
CA LEU A 460 -30.43 22.45 -12.10
C LEU A 460 -31.52 22.14 -13.14
N SER A 461 -31.60 20.91 -13.65
CA SER A 461 -32.62 20.55 -14.64
C SER A 461 -34.05 20.65 -14.08
N LEU A 462 -34.26 20.29 -12.81
CA LEU A 462 -35.55 20.41 -12.14
C LEU A 462 -35.92 21.88 -11.86
N LEU A 463 -34.96 22.74 -11.50
CA LEU A 463 -35.18 24.18 -11.36
C LEU A 463 -35.47 24.83 -12.72
N GLU A 464 -34.80 24.37 -13.78
CA GLU A 464 -35.07 24.81 -15.16
C GLU A 464 -36.50 24.48 -15.62
N GLN A 465 -37.06 23.35 -15.18
CA GLN A 465 -38.45 22.96 -15.42
C GLN A 465 -39.45 23.71 -14.54
N HIS A 466 -39.04 24.09 -13.32
CA HIS A 466 -39.87 24.83 -12.37
C HIS A 466 -40.06 26.29 -12.79
N TYR A 467 -39.00 26.95 -13.27
CA TYR A 467 -39.07 28.33 -13.78
C TYR A 467 -39.52 28.41 -15.24
N SER A 468 -39.92 29.61 -15.69
CA SER A 468 -40.30 29.83 -17.09
C SER A 468 -39.13 29.62 -18.05
N GLN A 469 -39.40 29.17 -19.28
CA GLN A 469 -38.38 28.91 -20.31
C GLN A 469 -37.45 30.11 -20.59
N HIS A 470 -37.96 31.33 -20.46
CA HIS A 470 -37.20 32.58 -20.70
C HIS A 470 -36.53 33.17 -19.45
N SER A 471 -36.53 32.48 -18.30
CA SER A 471 -35.90 33.01 -17.08
C SER A 471 -34.46 32.50 -16.92
N PRO A 472 -33.45 33.38 -16.76
CA PRO A 472 -32.07 32.98 -16.50
C PRO A 472 -31.82 32.56 -15.04
N LYS A 473 -32.83 32.65 -14.15
CA LYS A 473 -32.69 32.52 -12.70
C LYS A 473 -32.04 31.22 -12.24
N ALA A 474 -32.43 30.06 -12.80
CA ALA A 474 -31.83 28.77 -12.45
C ALA A 474 -30.33 28.73 -12.77
N SER A 475 -29.97 29.14 -13.98
CA SER A 475 -28.58 29.14 -14.44
C SER A 475 -27.74 30.16 -13.67
N LEU A 476 -28.28 31.34 -13.34
CA LEU A 476 -27.59 32.33 -12.50
C LEU A 476 -27.36 31.82 -11.07
N GLN A 477 -28.33 31.13 -10.48
CA GLN A 477 -28.16 30.48 -9.17
C GLN A 477 -27.09 29.39 -9.22
N ALA A 478 -27.03 28.61 -10.30
CA ALA A 478 -25.99 27.63 -10.53
C ALA A 478 -24.60 28.28 -10.71
N LEU A 479 -24.53 29.43 -11.39
CA LEU A 479 -23.29 30.20 -11.56
C LEU A 479 -22.74 30.75 -10.24
N ALA A 480 -23.62 31.13 -9.31
CA ALA A 480 -23.25 31.61 -7.99
C ALA A 480 -22.68 30.51 -7.06
N THR A 481 -22.75 29.24 -7.45
CA THR A 481 -22.15 28.14 -6.69
C THR A 481 -20.65 28.02 -6.95
N PRO A 482 -19.86 27.45 -6.02
CA PRO A 482 -18.40 27.30 -6.20
C PRO A 482 -18.00 26.11 -7.10
N TYR A 483 -18.94 25.47 -7.78
CA TYR A 483 -18.71 24.19 -8.48
C TYR A 483 -18.53 24.40 -10.00
N PRO A 484 -17.31 24.23 -10.55
CA PRO A 484 -17.04 24.55 -11.96
C PRO A 484 -17.83 23.70 -12.96
N ASP A 485 -18.11 22.44 -12.63
CA ASP A 485 -18.93 21.55 -13.47
C ASP A 485 -20.36 22.08 -13.62
N LEU A 486 -20.95 22.55 -12.52
CA LEU A 486 -22.28 23.15 -12.51
C LEU A 486 -22.28 24.52 -13.19
N GLN A 487 -21.26 25.34 -12.95
CA GLN A 487 -21.10 26.65 -13.60
C GLN A 487 -20.94 26.50 -15.12
N ARG A 488 -20.13 25.54 -15.59
CA ARG A 488 -19.98 25.22 -17.02
C ARG A 488 -21.30 24.77 -17.63
N ALA A 489 -21.99 23.83 -16.99
CA ALA A 489 -23.32 23.41 -17.45
C ALA A 489 -24.28 24.61 -17.53
N ALA A 490 -24.29 25.49 -16.52
CA ALA A 490 -25.12 26.68 -16.53
C ALA A 490 -24.81 27.64 -17.68
N LEU A 491 -23.54 27.89 -18.00
CA LEU A 491 -23.14 28.72 -19.16
C LEU A 491 -23.61 28.12 -20.49
N ILE A 492 -23.44 26.81 -20.67
CA ILE A 492 -23.88 26.11 -21.87
C ILE A 492 -25.41 26.15 -21.99
N ARG A 493 -26.13 25.97 -20.88
CA ARG A 493 -27.59 26.06 -20.84
C ARG A 493 -28.12 27.46 -21.12
N LEU A 494 -27.41 28.51 -20.70
CA LEU A 494 -27.74 29.90 -21.07
C LEU A 494 -27.63 30.12 -22.59
N TYR A 495 -26.62 29.51 -23.24
CA TYR A 495 -26.51 29.52 -24.70
C TYR A 495 -27.63 28.69 -25.36
N GLN A 496 -27.84 27.44 -24.97
CA GLN A 496 -28.84 26.54 -25.58
C GLN A 496 -30.30 27.03 -25.41
N ARG A 497 -30.55 27.96 -24.48
CA ARG A 497 -31.87 28.55 -24.22
C ARG A 497 -32.02 29.96 -24.82
N ASP A 498 -31.07 30.41 -25.63
CA ASP A 498 -31.06 31.75 -26.26
C ASP A 498 -31.16 32.91 -25.25
N LEU A 499 -30.55 32.79 -24.07
CA LEU A 499 -30.60 33.80 -22.98
C LEU A 499 -29.36 34.69 -22.92
N LEU A 500 -28.49 34.65 -23.92
CA LEU A 500 -27.20 35.37 -23.91
C LEU A 500 -27.35 36.89 -24.06
N ASP A 501 -28.52 37.39 -24.48
CA ASP A 501 -28.72 38.83 -24.70
C ASP A 501 -28.94 39.64 -23.42
N GLU A 502 -29.32 38.96 -22.34
CA GLU A 502 -29.56 39.56 -21.01
C GLU A 502 -28.27 40.17 -20.42
N ILE A 503 -28.42 41.35 -19.81
CA ILE A 503 -27.29 42.12 -19.26
C ILE A 503 -26.58 41.34 -18.14
N GLU A 504 -27.35 40.69 -17.26
CA GLU A 504 -26.83 39.88 -16.15
C GLU A 504 -26.00 38.69 -16.66
N VAL A 505 -26.44 38.07 -17.77
CA VAL A 505 -25.76 36.92 -18.39
C VAL A 505 -24.45 37.36 -19.06
N LYS A 506 -24.46 38.48 -19.78
CA LYS A 506 -23.25 39.06 -20.39
C LYS A 506 -22.19 39.37 -19.33
N GLN A 507 -22.59 39.95 -18.20
CA GLN A 507 -21.70 40.19 -17.06
C GLN A 507 -21.16 38.89 -16.47
N ALA A 508 -22.01 37.87 -16.30
CA ALA A 508 -21.60 36.58 -15.75
C ALA A 508 -20.60 35.84 -16.66
N ILE A 509 -20.78 35.89 -17.98
CA ILE A 509 -19.84 35.31 -18.96
C ILE A 509 -18.48 36.02 -18.87
N LEU A 510 -18.47 37.36 -18.80
CA LEU A 510 -17.24 38.14 -18.69
C LEU A 510 -16.47 37.80 -17.40
N LEU A 511 -17.16 37.73 -16.26
CA LEU A 511 -16.56 37.33 -14.99
C LEU A 511 -16.03 35.89 -15.03
N ALA A 512 -16.73 34.99 -15.71
CA ALA A 512 -16.32 33.60 -15.87
C ALA A 512 -15.05 33.45 -16.74
N GLN A 513 -14.80 34.35 -17.68
CA GLN A 513 -13.55 34.39 -18.47
C GLN A 513 -12.31 34.78 -17.65
N SER A 514 -12.47 35.42 -16.50
CA SER A 514 -11.36 35.73 -15.58
C SER A 514 -11.33 34.82 -14.34
N HIS A 515 -12.08 33.72 -14.35
CA HIS A 515 -12.18 32.81 -13.22
C HIS A 515 -10.86 32.04 -12.99
N THR A 516 -10.59 31.49 -11.81
CA THR A 516 -9.35 30.72 -11.56
C THR A 516 -9.32 29.33 -12.23
N ASP A 517 -10.49 28.73 -12.43
CA ASP A 517 -10.64 27.43 -13.12
C ASP A 517 -10.55 27.55 -14.65
N ALA A 518 -9.60 26.82 -15.25
CA ALA A 518 -9.33 26.86 -16.69
C ALA A 518 -10.49 26.32 -17.54
N SER A 519 -11.16 25.26 -17.07
CA SER A 519 -12.27 24.66 -17.82
C SER A 519 -13.47 25.60 -17.91
N LEU A 520 -13.80 26.29 -16.82
CA LEU A 520 -14.87 27.29 -16.80
C LEU A 520 -14.52 28.49 -17.67
N ARG A 521 -13.31 29.03 -17.52
CA ARG A 521 -12.77 30.13 -18.33
C ARG A 521 -12.87 29.85 -19.83
N HIS A 522 -12.39 28.68 -20.24
CA HIS A 522 -12.43 28.24 -21.63
C HIS A 522 -13.87 28.09 -22.13
N THR A 523 -14.75 27.51 -21.32
CA THR A 523 -16.18 27.38 -21.66
C THR A 523 -16.83 28.75 -21.84
N ALA A 524 -16.55 29.70 -20.94
CA ALA A 524 -17.06 31.08 -21.03
C ALA A 524 -16.56 31.80 -22.28
N PHE A 525 -15.29 31.60 -22.65
CA PHE A 525 -14.71 32.15 -23.86
C PHE A 525 -15.36 31.54 -25.12
N LEU A 526 -15.51 30.22 -25.20
CA LEU A 526 -16.18 29.56 -26.33
C LEU A 526 -17.66 29.95 -26.43
N VAL A 527 -18.38 30.08 -25.31
CA VAL A 527 -19.76 30.60 -25.29
C VAL A 527 -19.82 32.04 -25.81
N SER A 528 -18.81 32.87 -25.53
CA SER A 528 -18.72 34.21 -26.10
C SER A 528 -18.48 34.20 -27.62
N ILE A 529 -17.74 33.23 -28.16
CA ILE A 529 -17.61 33.02 -29.61
C ILE A 529 -18.96 32.59 -30.21
N LEU A 530 -19.63 31.62 -29.56
CA LEU A 530 -20.94 31.11 -29.97
C LEU A 530 -22.04 32.21 -29.98
N SER A 531 -21.90 33.25 -29.17
CA SER A 531 -22.80 34.42 -29.21
C SER A 531 -22.78 35.16 -30.55
N ARG A 532 -21.69 35.03 -31.33
CA ARG A 532 -21.51 35.62 -32.66
C ARG A 532 -21.54 34.52 -33.72
N LYS A 533 -22.71 34.35 -34.36
CA LYS A 533 -22.92 33.33 -35.41
C LYS A 533 -21.94 33.44 -36.59
N PRO A 534 -21.68 34.63 -37.19
CA PRO A 534 -20.78 34.76 -38.34
C PRO A 534 -19.34 34.33 -38.02
N LEU A 535 -18.84 34.72 -36.84
CA LEU A 535 -17.51 34.32 -36.35
C LEU A 535 -17.42 32.81 -36.13
N THR A 536 -18.45 32.22 -35.51
CA THR A 536 -18.50 30.78 -35.22
C THR A 536 -18.44 29.96 -36.51
N GLU A 537 -19.20 30.33 -37.54
CA GLU A 537 -19.20 29.63 -38.83
C GLU A 537 -17.84 29.72 -39.52
N ALA A 538 -17.21 30.90 -39.53
CA ALA A 538 -15.88 31.07 -40.10
C ALA A 538 -14.83 30.18 -39.39
N LEU A 539 -14.81 30.19 -38.06
CA LEU A 539 -13.86 29.40 -37.27
C LEU A 539 -14.07 27.88 -37.44
N LYS A 540 -15.33 27.42 -37.51
CA LYS A 540 -15.65 26.00 -37.75
C LYS A 540 -15.10 25.48 -39.08
N THR A 541 -15.02 26.32 -40.10
CA THR A 541 -14.51 25.91 -41.43
C THR A 541 -12.98 25.85 -41.51
N LEU A 542 -12.29 26.67 -40.73
CA LEU A 542 -10.86 26.90 -40.88
C LEU A 542 -10.00 26.13 -39.87
N GLU A 543 -10.53 25.83 -38.68
CA GLU A 543 -9.83 25.12 -37.61
C GLU A 543 -10.68 23.94 -37.11
N PRO A 544 -10.25 22.67 -37.33
CA PRO A 544 -11.07 21.50 -37.03
C PRO A 544 -11.20 21.18 -35.53
N GLU A 545 -10.22 21.53 -34.72
CA GLU A 545 -10.18 21.24 -33.29
C GLU A 545 -11.08 22.18 -32.48
N LEU A 546 -11.04 23.48 -32.77
CA LEU A 546 -11.96 24.50 -32.31
C LEU A 546 -13.37 24.22 -32.83
N ALA A 547 -13.52 23.75 -34.07
CA ALA A 547 -14.81 23.30 -34.58
C ALA A 547 -15.41 22.17 -33.73
N ARG A 548 -14.58 21.17 -33.38
CA ARG A 548 -14.96 20.07 -32.48
C ARG A 548 -15.38 20.59 -31.11
N GLN A 549 -14.59 21.48 -30.51
CA GLN A 549 -14.88 22.06 -29.20
C GLN A 549 -16.19 22.87 -29.19
N LEU A 550 -16.43 23.70 -30.23
CA LEU A 550 -17.67 24.46 -30.36
C LEU A 550 -18.88 23.53 -30.59
N GLN A 551 -18.71 22.45 -31.36
CA GLN A 551 -19.75 21.46 -31.60
C GLN A 551 -20.11 20.68 -30.32
N GLU A 552 -19.11 20.31 -29.52
CA GLU A 552 -19.32 19.63 -28.23
C GLU A 552 -20.15 20.45 -27.24
N LEU A 553 -19.98 21.78 -27.23
CA LEU A 553 -20.81 22.67 -26.41
C LEU A 553 -22.24 22.78 -26.93
N GLN A 554 -22.43 22.73 -28.25
CA GLN A 554 -23.77 22.73 -28.85
C GLN A 554 -24.53 21.44 -28.55
N ASP A 555 -23.84 20.29 -28.65
CA ASP A 555 -24.40 18.95 -28.45
C ASP A 555 -24.48 18.52 -26.96
N PHE A 556 -24.13 19.43 -26.04
CA PHE A 556 -24.10 19.15 -24.60
C PHE A 556 -25.48 18.75 -24.05
N GLU A 557 -25.56 17.58 -23.41
CA GLU A 557 -26.73 17.12 -22.67
C GLU A 557 -26.55 17.33 -21.15
N LEU A 558 -27.46 18.08 -20.53
CA LEU A 558 -27.40 18.40 -19.10
C LEU A 558 -27.43 17.16 -18.18
N LEU A 559 -28.26 16.18 -18.54
CA LEU A 559 -28.38 14.89 -17.88
C LEU A 559 -27.90 13.79 -18.84
N GLY A 560 -26.64 13.89 -19.28
CA GLY A 560 -26.09 12.96 -20.26
C GLY A 560 -26.40 11.50 -19.92
N ASN A 561 -26.86 10.74 -20.90
CA ASN A 561 -27.11 9.31 -20.74
C ASN A 561 -25.81 8.62 -20.27
N SER A 562 -25.86 7.99 -19.09
CA SER A 562 -24.76 7.22 -18.47
C SER A 562 -24.28 6.00 -19.26
N LYS A 563 -24.72 5.84 -20.52
CA LYS A 563 -24.26 4.82 -21.47
C LYS A 563 -23.16 5.31 -22.41
N ALA A 564 -22.91 6.62 -22.53
CA ALA A 564 -21.80 7.14 -23.35
C ALA A 564 -20.42 7.06 -22.65
N SER A 565 -20.37 6.67 -21.37
CA SER A 565 -19.13 6.60 -20.58
C SER A 565 -18.51 5.21 -20.46
N GLN A 566 -18.89 4.22 -21.30
CA GLN A 566 -18.26 2.88 -21.32
C GLN A 566 -17.28 2.64 -22.48
N SER A 567 -16.97 3.66 -23.30
CA SER A 567 -15.88 3.59 -24.28
C SER A 567 -14.76 4.59 -24.02
N SER A 568 -14.27 4.67 -22.78
CA SER A 568 -12.95 5.25 -22.49
C SER A 568 -12.46 4.81 -21.11
N ASN A 569 -12.28 3.50 -20.94
CA ASN A 569 -11.68 2.96 -19.73
C ASN A 569 -10.15 3.09 -19.81
N LYS A 570 -9.61 4.26 -19.45
CA LYS A 570 -8.25 4.44 -18.90
C LYS A 570 -8.30 5.59 -17.89
N GLY A 571 -7.84 5.29 -16.67
CA GLY A 571 -8.09 6.08 -15.46
C GLY A 571 -7.61 7.52 -15.51
N ALA A 572 -8.48 8.42 -15.05
CA ALA A 572 -8.16 9.81 -14.75
C ALA A 572 -7.47 9.89 -13.39
N SER A 573 -6.15 10.09 -13.39
CA SER A 573 -5.45 10.75 -12.29
C SER A 573 -5.58 12.25 -12.47
N ALA A 574 -5.67 12.98 -11.34
CA ALA A 574 -5.70 14.44 -11.30
C ALA A 574 -4.44 15.05 -11.93
N SER A 575 -4.51 15.41 -13.22
CA SER A 575 -3.66 16.38 -13.92
C SER A 575 -4.06 16.43 -15.41
N ASP A 576 -5.29 16.82 -15.72
CA ASP A 576 -5.69 17.11 -17.11
C ASP A 576 -5.62 18.63 -17.33
N THR A 577 -4.40 19.17 -17.28
CA THR A 577 -4.00 20.17 -18.27
C THR A 577 -4.21 19.51 -19.64
N ALA A 578 -4.90 20.20 -20.55
CA ALA A 578 -5.18 19.74 -21.90
C ALA A 578 -3.88 19.33 -22.63
N THR A 579 -3.46 18.08 -22.44
CA THR A 579 -2.30 17.47 -23.11
C THR A 579 -2.79 17.02 -24.47
N THR A 580 -2.75 17.97 -25.41
CA THR A 580 -2.93 17.72 -26.83
C THR A 580 -1.88 16.72 -27.29
N LYS A 581 -2.30 15.48 -27.61
CA LYS A 581 -1.49 14.60 -28.47
C LYS A 581 -1.31 15.30 -29.83
N PRO A 582 -0.10 15.32 -30.40
CA PRO A 582 0.14 15.95 -31.68
C PRO A 582 -0.57 15.14 -32.77
N THR A 583 -1.59 15.76 -33.37
CA THR A 583 -2.23 15.24 -34.58
C THR A 583 -1.22 15.31 -35.72
N LYS A 584 -1.21 14.25 -36.54
CA LYS A 584 -0.36 14.12 -37.73
C LYS A 584 -0.44 15.37 -38.60
N ALA A 585 0.72 15.82 -39.06
CA ALA A 585 0.91 16.93 -40.00
C ALA A 585 -0.14 16.91 -41.13
N VAL A 586 -1.12 17.79 -41.02
CA VAL A 586 -2.00 18.14 -42.12
C VAL A 586 -1.20 19.07 -43.02
N LYS A 587 -1.07 18.73 -44.31
CA LYS A 587 -0.57 19.66 -45.32
C LYS A 587 -1.54 20.84 -45.38
N THR A 588 -1.11 22.01 -44.93
CA THR A 588 -1.97 23.19 -44.83
C THR A 588 -1.78 24.07 -46.06
N ASN A 589 -2.74 23.99 -46.99
CA ASN A 589 -2.87 25.00 -48.03
C ASN A 589 -3.24 26.35 -47.37
N PRO A 590 -2.77 27.50 -47.89
CA PRO A 590 -3.17 28.81 -47.39
C PRO A 590 -4.69 28.95 -47.48
N ALA A 591 -5.32 29.19 -46.34
CA ALA A 591 -6.77 29.38 -46.25
C ALA A 591 -7.17 30.65 -47.02
N LYS A 592 -8.20 30.55 -47.87
CA LYS A 592 -8.82 31.75 -48.47
C LYS A 592 -9.41 32.61 -47.35
N PRO A 593 -9.23 33.94 -47.36
CA PRO A 593 -9.75 34.81 -46.32
C PRO A 593 -11.28 34.70 -46.26
N ALA A 594 -11.82 34.62 -45.04
CA ALA A 594 -13.25 34.59 -44.78
C ALA A 594 -13.88 35.90 -45.27
N LYS A 595 -14.49 35.87 -46.46
CA LYS A 595 -15.27 37.01 -46.99
C LYS A 595 -16.57 37.10 -46.16
N ASN A 596 -16.69 38.15 -45.34
CA ASN A 596 -17.90 38.67 -44.64
C ASN A 596 -17.84 38.77 -43.09
N LEU A 597 -16.69 39.07 -42.45
CA LEU A 597 -16.65 39.44 -41.02
C LEU A 597 -16.58 40.96 -40.84
N GLN A 598 -17.44 41.52 -39.99
CA GLN A 598 -17.40 42.94 -39.58
C GLN A 598 -16.46 43.14 -38.37
N ILE A 599 -16.07 44.38 -38.07
CA ILE A 599 -15.17 44.68 -36.93
C ILE A 599 -15.78 44.21 -35.61
N GLU A 600 -17.11 44.33 -35.46
CA GLU A 600 -17.87 43.90 -34.29
C GLU A 600 -17.83 42.38 -34.06
N ASP A 601 -17.67 41.58 -35.13
CA ASP A 601 -17.58 40.12 -35.02
C ASP A 601 -16.27 39.68 -34.35
N TYR A 602 -15.20 40.48 -34.45
CA TYR A 602 -13.91 40.20 -33.80
C TYR A 602 -13.89 40.51 -32.30
N GLN A 603 -14.93 41.16 -31.77
CA GLN A 603 -14.97 41.64 -30.38
C GLN A 603 -14.63 40.54 -29.35
N PRO A 604 -15.18 39.31 -29.41
CA PRO A 604 -14.84 38.26 -28.45
C PRO A 604 -13.35 37.87 -28.51
N LEU A 605 -12.75 37.82 -29.71
CA LEU A 605 -11.34 37.48 -29.88
C LEU A 605 -10.42 38.60 -29.37
N LEU A 606 -10.74 39.86 -29.67
CA LEU A 606 -9.94 41.00 -29.21
C LEU A 606 -10.00 41.16 -27.68
N GLN A 607 -11.16 40.90 -27.08
CA GLN A 607 -11.28 40.85 -25.62
C GLN A 607 -10.48 39.68 -25.04
N GLY A 608 -10.53 38.51 -25.67
CA GLY A 608 -9.74 37.34 -25.29
C GLY A 608 -8.23 37.59 -25.31
N MET A 609 -7.71 38.33 -26.29
CA MET A 609 -6.28 38.71 -26.36
C MET A 609 -5.82 39.57 -25.17
N SER A 610 -6.73 40.35 -24.59
CA SER A 610 -6.45 41.22 -23.44
C SER A 610 -6.63 40.52 -22.10
N ASN A 611 -6.91 39.21 -22.09
CA ASN A 611 -7.09 38.45 -20.87
C ASN A 611 -5.75 38.23 -20.15
N GLN A 612 -5.78 38.17 -18.82
CA GLN A 612 -4.61 37.91 -17.99
C GLN A 612 -4.14 36.45 -18.09
N HIS A 613 -5.04 35.54 -18.46
CA HIS A 613 -4.71 34.12 -18.56
C HIS A 613 -4.21 33.77 -19.97
N ALA A 614 -3.01 33.20 -20.04
CA ALA A 614 -2.32 32.88 -21.29
C ALA A 614 -3.09 31.87 -22.16
N ASP A 615 -3.89 30.97 -21.58
CA ASP A 615 -4.71 29.99 -22.29
C ASP A 615 -5.79 30.64 -23.17
N ILE A 616 -6.53 31.61 -22.63
CA ILE A 616 -7.54 32.39 -23.37
C ILE A 616 -6.85 33.28 -24.41
N SER A 617 -5.81 34.00 -24.00
CA SER A 617 -5.06 34.91 -24.87
C SER A 617 -4.45 34.15 -26.05
N PHE A 618 -3.93 32.94 -25.81
CA PHE A 618 -3.45 32.03 -26.84
C PHE A 618 -4.57 31.55 -27.76
N THR A 619 -5.70 31.07 -27.22
CA THR A 619 -6.82 30.59 -28.04
C THR A 619 -7.38 31.70 -28.92
N ALA A 620 -7.46 32.93 -28.39
CA ALA A 620 -7.83 34.12 -29.15
C ALA A 620 -6.81 34.45 -30.25
N ALA A 621 -5.52 34.45 -29.94
CA ALA A 621 -4.44 34.69 -30.91
C ALA A 621 -4.39 33.61 -32.00
N LEU A 622 -4.61 32.34 -31.64
CA LEU A 622 -4.69 31.22 -32.56
C LEU A 622 -5.90 31.39 -33.49
N ALA A 623 -7.08 31.69 -32.97
CA ALA A 623 -8.26 31.95 -33.80
C ALA A 623 -8.01 33.09 -34.79
N LEU A 624 -7.33 34.17 -34.37
CA LEU A 624 -6.94 35.28 -35.25
C LEU A 624 -5.89 34.88 -36.30
N SER A 625 -4.91 34.04 -35.94
CA SER A 625 -3.92 33.51 -36.90
C SER A 625 -4.56 32.68 -38.01
N VAL A 626 -5.58 31.89 -37.65
CA VAL A 626 -6.35 31.09 -38.60
C VAL A 626 -7.15 32.00 -39.54
N LEU A 627 -7.67 33.11 -39.01
CA LEU A 627 -8.34 34.17 -39.77
C LEU A 627 -7.36 35.07 -40.56
N GLN A 628 -6.05 34.79 -40.55
CA GLN A 628 -4.99 35.56 -41.22
C GLN A 628 -4.85 37.01 -40.71
N ASP A 629 -5.23 37.26 -39.46
CA ASP A 629 -5.13 38.59 -38.84
C ASP A 629 -3.76 38.82 -38.21
N GLN A 630 -3.05 39.83 -38.72
CA GLN A 630 -1.69 40.18 -38.32
C GLN A 630 -1.60 40.70 -36.87
N ARG A 631 -2.72 41.16 -36.28
CA ARG A 631 -2.76 41.67 -34.90
C ARG A 631 -2.34 40.61 -33.86
N ALA A 632 -2.47 39.32 -34.19
CA ALA A 632 -2.08 38.23 -33.31
C ALA A 632 -0.56 38.08 -33.13
N PHE A 633 0.25 38.54 -34.09
CA PHE A 633 1.68 38.22 -34.15
C PHE A 633 2.46 38.69 -32.93
N GLY A 634 2.27 39.93 -32.50
CA GLY A 634 2.96 40.48 -31.33
C GLY A 634 2.66 39.69 -30.04
N LEU A 635 1.41 39.24 -29.88
CA LEU A 635 1.02 38.42 -28.74
C LEU A 635 1.59 37.00 -28.85
N LEU A 636 1.63 36.40 -30.05
CA LEU A 636 2.24 35.08 -30.26
C LEU A 636 3.75 35.08 -29.96
N LEU A 637 4.47 36.17 -30.28
CA LEU A 637 5.87 36.33 -29.89
C LEU A 637 6.06 36.38 -28.37
N LEU A 638 5.16 37.04 -27.64
CA LEU A 638 5.19 37.03 -26.17
C LEU A 638 4.88 35.63 -25.63
N LEU A 639 3.84 34.99 -26.18
CA LEU A 639 3.38 33.66 -25.77
C LEU A 639 4.39 32.54 -26.10
N SER A 640 5.36 32.79 -26.97
CA SER A 640 6.44 31.82 -27.26
C SER A 640 7.36 31.58 -26.06
N GLN A 641 7.31 32.43 -25.02
CA GLN A 641 8.09 32.31 -23.80
C GLN A 641 7.25 31.85 -22.59
N GLU A 642 5.97 31.51 -22.80
CA GLU A 642 5.09 31.06 -21.72
C GLU A 642 5.51 29.74 -21.11
N GLN A 643 5.09 29.51 -19.86
CA GLN A 643 5.47 28.30 -19.12
C GLN A 643 4.83 27.03 -19.70
N ASP A 644 3.63 27.15 -20.26
CA ASP A 644 2.89 26.01 -20.81
C ASP A 644 3.46 25.56 -22.17
N GLU A 645 3.90 24.29 -22.22
CA GLU A 645 4.44 23.67 -23.44
C GLU A 645 3.40 23.58 -24.57
N ALA A 646 2.11 23.41 -24.25
CA ALA A 646 1.06 23.32 -25.24
C ALA A 646 0.85 24.66 -25.95
N ILE A 647 0.95 25.77 -25.19
CA ILE A 647 0.91 27.13 -25.74
C ILE A 647 2.13 27.36 -26.63
N ARG A 648 3.35 27.04 -26.18
CA ARG A 648 4.56 27.24 -27.00
C ARG A 648 4.54 26.43 -28.31
N ALA A 649 4.08 25.18 -28.27
CA ALA A 649 3.92 24.36 -29.49
C ALA A 649 2.80 24.93 -30.40
N GLY A 650 1.70 25.37 -29.80
CA GLY A 650 0.60 26.02 -30.48
C GLY A 650 1.00 27.33 -31.17
N VAL A 651 1.91 28.10 -30.56
CA VAL A 651 2.49 29.32 -31.15
C VAL A 651 3.27 29.00 -32.43
N CYS A 652 4.06 27.92 -32.47
CA CYS A 652 4.71 27.47 -33.70
C CYS A 652 3.68 27.21 -34.81
N HIS A 653 2.59 26.50 -34.49
CA HIS A 653 1.51 26.27 -35.44
C HIS A 653 0.83 27.56 -35.91
N ALA A 654 0.61 28.51 -35.00
CA ALA A 654 0.06 29.82 -35.33
C ALA A 654 0.99 30.63 -36.26
N PHE A 655 2.31 30.59 -36.06
CA PHE A 655 3.28 31.19 -36.98
C PHE A 655 3.26 30.56 -38.36
N ALA A 656 3.16 29.22 -38.43
CA ALA A 656 3.02 28.50 -39.70
C ALA A 656 1.78 28.97 -40.47
N ARG A 657 0.66 29.20 -39.76
CA ARG A 657 -0.60 29.66 -40.35
C ARG A 657 -0.54 31.12 -40.80
N LEU A 658 0.10 32.00 -40.03
CA LEU A 658 0.29 33.40 -40.41
C LEU A 658 1.26 33.56 -41.60
N GLY A 659 2.14 32.59 -41.84
CA GLY A 659 3.12 32.64 -42.92
C GLY A 659 4.18 33.73 -42.74
N GLN A 660 4.40 34.21 -41.51
CA GLN A 660 5.31 35.33 -41.25
C GLN A 660 6.76 34.86 -41.09
N ILE A 661 7.60 35.30 -42.02
CA ILE A 661 9.05 35.01 -42.05
C ILE A 661 9.77 35.64 -40.84
N GLU A 662 9.24 36.74 -40.28
CA GLU A 662 9.80 37.40 -39.09
C GLU A 662 9.82 36.50 -37.84
N SER A 663 9.08 35.38 -37.84
CA SER A 663 9.09 34.38 -36.74
C SER A 663 10.32 33.47 -36.72
N LEU A 664 11.13 33.43 -37.79
CA LEU A 664 12.26 32.48 -37.93
C LEU A 664 13.27 32.54 -36.76
N PRO A 665 13.74 33.72 -36.28
CA PRO A 665 14.66 33.76 -35.14
C PRO A 665 14.08 33.14 -33.88
N THR A 666 12.78 33.34 -33.64
CA THR A 666 12.07 32.73 -32.49
C THR A 666 11.97 31.23 -32.65
N LEU A 667 11.68 30.72 -33.86
CA LEU A 667 11.64 29.28 -34.15
C LEU A 667 13.02 28.62 -33.94
N GLU A 668 14.12 29.28 -34.34
CA GLU A 668 15.48 28.80 -34.08
C GLU A 668 15.79 28.66 -32.58
N ILE A 669 15.29 29.60 -31.75
CA ILE A 669 15.41 29.50 -30.29
C ILE A 669 14.59 28.30 -29.77
N LEU A 670 13.36 28.13 -30.26
CA LEU A 670 12.46 27.04 -29.85
C LEU A 670 12.94 25.64 -30.27
N LEU A 671 13.88 25.52 -31.20
CA LEU A 671 14.56 24.23 -31.48
C LEU A 671 15.33 23.70 -30.26
N ASN A 672 15.67 24.57 -29.30
CA ASN A 672 16.35 24.21 -28.05
C ASN A 672 15.42 24.24 -26.83
N ASP A 673 14.09 24.25 -27.04
CA ASP A 673 13.12 24.20 -25.95
C ASP A 673 13.28 22.93 -25.11
N SER A 674 12.92 22.99 -23.83
CA SER A 674 12.92 21.82 -22.94
C SER A 674 11.99 20.69 -23.42
N ALA A 675 10.85 21.03 -24.04
CA ALA A 675 9.81 20.09 -24.43
C ALA A 675 9.97 19.60 -25.88
N ALA A 676 9.95 18.28 -26.08
CA ALA A 676 10.13 17.66 -27.40
C ALA A 676 9.02 18.01 -28.40
N THR A 677 7.80 18.20 -27.92
CA THR A 677 6.63 18.59 -28.73
C THR A 677 6.81 19.98 -29.34
N VAL A 678 7.31 20.93 -28.56
CA VAL A 678 7.61 22.30 -29.00
C VAL A 678 8.73 22.28 -30.03
N ARG A 679 9.79 21.51 -29.79
CA ARG A 679 10.91 21.35 -30.73
C ARG A 679 10.45 20.80 -32.09
N ASP A 680 9.65 19.73 -32.10
CA ASP A 680 9.11 19.16 -33.34
C ASP A 680 8.19 20.16 -34.06
N ALA A 681 7.31 20.86 -33.34
CA ALA A 681 6.45 21.90 -33.91
C ALA A 681 7.28 23.06 -34.51
N ALA A 682 8.34 23.49 -33.82
CA ALA A 682 9.24 24.54 -34.29
C ALA A 682 9.99 24.10 -35.56
N PHE A 683 10.54 22.89 -35.58
CA PHE A 683 11.26 22.35 -36.74
C PHE A 683 10.34 22.17 -37.96
N ASN A 684 9.13 21.65 -37.77
CA ASN A 684 8.14 21.54 -38.84
C ASN A 684 7.71 22.91 -39.37
N THR A 685 7.59 23.91 -38.49
CA THR A 685 7.24 25.28 -38.90
C THR A 685 8.38 25.93 -39.67
N LEU A 686 9.63 25.74 -39.22
CA LEU A 686 10.82 26.21 -39.91
C LEU A 686 10.89 25.62 -41.32
N GLN A 687 10.66 24.31 -41.47
CA GLN A 687 10.60 23.66 -42.78
C GLN A 687 9.48 24.22 -43.68
N ASN A 688 8.32 24.57 -43.13
CA ASN A 688 7.22 25.14 -43.92
C ASN A 688 7.48 26.58 -44.36
N LEU A 689 8.16 27.39 -43.54
CA LEU A 689 8.44 28.80 -43.82
C LEU A 689 9.70 29.00 -44.66
N GLN A 690 10.69 28.10 -44.51
CA GLN A 690 11.97 28.19 -45.20
C GLN A 690 11.98 27.27 -46.42
N ALA A 691 12.17 27.85 -47.61
CA ALA A 691 12.14 27.10 -48.87
C ALA A 691 13.39 26.23 -49.14
N ASP A 692 14.46 26.40 -48.35
CA ASP A 692 15.73 25.66 -48.50
C ASP A 692 15.89 24.60 -47.40
N ASP A 693 15.74 23.34 -47.80
CA ASP A 693 15.85 22.17 -46.93
C ASP A 693 17.24 22.07 -46.27
N LEU A 694 18.32 22.42 -46.98
CA LEU A 694 19.69 22.29 -46.45
C LEU A 694 20.01 23.32 -45.36
N LEU A 695 19.39 24.48 -45.42
CA LEU A 695 19.51 25.47 -44.34
C LEU A 695 18.70 25.02 -43.11
N SER A 696 17.55 24.38 -43.29
CA SER A 696 16.77 23.82 -42.18
C SER A 696 17.54 22.72 -41.43
N THR A 697 18.23 21.84 -42.16
CA THR A 697 19.07 20.78 -41.58
C THR A 697 20.30 21.36 -40.89
N GLN A 698 20.93 22.38 -41.46
CA GLN A 698 22.06 23.08 -40.83
C GLN A 698 21.66 23.68 -39.49
N LYS A 699 20.52 24.36 -39.43
CA LYS A 699 19.99 24.96 -38.20
C LYS A 699 19.60 23.90 -37.18
N GLY A 700 19.04 22.78 -37.62
CA GLY A 700 18.71 21.67 -36.74
C GLY A 700 19.93 20.93 -36.16
N PHE A 701 21.00 20.71 -36.94
CA PHE A 701 22.27 20.18 -36.42
C PHE A 701 23.03 21.16 -35.51
N ALA A 702 22.70 22.45 -35.56
CA ALA A 702 23.22 23.45 -34.62
C ALA A 702 22.46 23.48 -33.29
N SER A 703 21.37 22.73 -33.16
CA SER A 703 20.64 22.61 -31.89
C SER A 703 21.44 21.80 -30.86
N GLN A 704 20.98 21.80 -29.61
CA GLN A 704 21.59 21.03 -28.53
C GLN A 704 20.91 19.66 -28.32
N GLN A 705 19.90 19.34 -29.13
CA GLN A 705 18.91 18.31 -28.81
C GLN A 705 18.94 17.16 -29.83
N ALA A 706 19.11 15.93 -29.32
CA ALA A 706 19.33 14.75 -30.16
C ALA A 706 18.15 14.40 -31.09
N ASP A 707 16.92 14.72 -30.69
CA ASP A 707 15.72 14.46 -31.49
C ASP A 707 15.64 15.39 -32.71
N ILE A 708 16.03 16.65 -32.57
CA ILE A 708 16.15 17.58 -33.69
C ILE A 708 17.28 17.18 -34.63
N HIS A 709 18.41 16.67 -34.11
CA HIS A 709 19.48 16.11 -34.95
C HIS A 709 19.00 14.90 -35.76
N ALA A 710 18.22 14.01 -35.15
CA ALA A 710 17.63 12.88 -35.87
C ALA A 710 16.63 13.33 -36.96
N ARG A 711 15.80 14.35 -36.68
CA ARG A 711 14.90 14.94 -37.70
C ARG A 711 15.68 15.62 -38.82
N SER A 712 16.74 16.35 -38.49
CA SER A 712 17.63 17.01 -39.45
C SER A 712 18.35 16.00 -40.33
N LEU A 713 18.84 14.91 -39.74
CA LEU A 713 19.41 13.79 -40.48
C LEU A 713 18.38 13.17 -41.42
N LYS A 714 17.14 12.97 -40.96
CA LYS A 714 16.08 12.43 -41.82
C LYS A 714 15.83 13.33 -43.04
N VAL A 715 15.69 14.64 -42.85
CA VAL A 715 15.51 15.60 -43.95
C VAL A 715 16.73 15.61 -44.88
N LEU A 716 17.94 15.56 -44.33
CA LEU A 716 19.17 15.47 -45.12
C LEU A 716 19.21 14.18 -45.96
N LEU A 717 18.77 13.05 -45.41
CA LEU A 717 18.67 11.78 -46.13
C LEU A 717 17.58 11.80 -47.20
N ASP A 718 16.43 12.45 -46.94
CA ASP A 718 15.38 12.63 -47.94
C ASP A 718 15.89 13.55 -49.09
N TYR A 719 16.71 14.55 -48.78
CA TYR A 719 17.41 15.37 -49.77
C TYR A 719 18.36 14.54 -50.65
N PHE A 720 19.18 13.65 -50.06
CA PHE A 720 20.01 12.69 -50.81
C PHE A 720 19.19 11.66 -51.62
N GLY A 721 17.93 11.41 -51.27
CA GLY A 721 17.04 10.57 -52.07
C GLY A 721 16.53 11.26 -53.33
N SER A 722 16.47 12.60 -53.33
CA SER A 722 15.99 13.42 -54.45
C SER A 722 17.11 14.05 -55.29
N HIS A 723 18.35 14.06 -54.78
CA HIS A 723 19.52 14.68 -55.41
C HIS A 723 20.70 13.69 -55.51
N THR A 724 21.64 13.94 -56.43
CA THR A 724 22.83 13.07 -56.61
C THR A 724 23.70 13.03 -55.35
N ALA A 725 24.21 11.85 -54.99
CA ALA A 725 25.01 11.59 -53.79
C ALA A 725 26.27 12.46 -53.63
N GLN A 726 26.73 13.13 -54.70
CA GLN A 726 27.96 13.93 -54.73
C GLN A 726 27.77 15.42 -54.46
N HIS A 727 26.62 15.85 -53.93
CA HIS A 727 26.40 17.27 -53.62
C HIS A 727 27.29 17.74 -52.45
N GLU A 728 28.32 18.53 -52.73
CA GLU A 728 29.35 18.95 -51.76
C GLU A 728 28.80 19.53 -50.44
N PRO A 729 27.83 20.48 -50.45
CA PRO A 729 27.23 21.00 -49.21
C PRO A 729 26.53 19.93 -48.37
N ALA A 730 25.87 18.96 -49.03
CA ALA A 730 25.15 17.89 -48.33
C ALA A 730 26.13 16.87 -47.75
N LEU A 731 27.23 16.58 -48.46
CA LEU A 731 28.31 15.74 -47.96
C LEU A 731 29.05 16.37 -46.76
N LEU A 732 29.20 17.69 -46.73
CA LEU A 732 29.76 18.39 -45.59
C LEU A 732 28.87 18.25 -44.36
N GLN A 733 27.55 18.40 -44.51
CA GLN A 733 26.60 18.15 -43.43
C GLN A 733 26.56 16.67 -43.01
N LEU A 734 26.70 15.73 -43.95
CA LEU A 734 26.80 14.30 -43.64
C LEU A 734 28.07 13.99 -42.82
N LYS A 735 29.21 14.60 -43.16
CA LYS A 735 30.45 14.50 -42.37
C LYS A 735 30.26 15.05 -40.96
N ALA A 736 29.51 16.15 -40.81
CA ALA A 736 29.12 16.66 -39.50
C ALA A 736 28.24 15.66 -38.74
N ALA A 737 27.26 15.03 -39.40
CA ALA A 737 26.38 14.03 -38.80
C ALA A 737 27.10 12.72 -38.41
N LEU A 738 28.13 12.32 -39.16
CA LEU A 738 29.00 11.19 -38.79
C LEU A 738 29.90 11.51 -37.59
N ASN A 739 30.16 12.79 -37.35
CA ASN A 739 30.90 13.30 -36.20
C ASN A 739 29.98 13.96 -35.15
N ASP A 740 28.70 13.61 -35.15
CA ASP A 740 27.71 14.17 -34.24
C ASP A 740 28.00 13.75 -32.79
N PRO A 741 27.74 14.60 -31.78
CA PRO A 741 27.91 14.20 -30.38
C PRO A 741 27.04 12.99 -29.98
N PHE A 742 25.89 12.79 -30.62
CA PHE A 742 24.94 11.73 -30.28
C PHE A 742 25.18 10.43 -31.06
N THR A 743 25.52 9.37 -30.33
CA THR A 743 25.79 8.03 -30.90
C THR A 743 24.66 7.50 -31.79
N ARG A 744 23.39 7.76 -31.43
CA ARG A 744 22.23 7.31 -32.24
C ARG A 744 22.24 7.95 -33.62
N VAL A 745 22.49 9.26 -33.70
CA VAL A 745 22.53 10.02 -34.96
C VAL A 745 23.72 9.57 -35.79
N ARG A 746 24.89 9.39 -35.17
CA ARG A 746 26.08 8.83 -35.86
C ARG A 746 25.81 7.46 -36.47
N HIS A 747 25.21 6.55 -35.70
CA HIS A 747 24.88 5.20 -36.18
C HIS A 747 23.87 5.21 -37.32
N GLU A 748 22.84 6.05 -37.25
CA GLU A 748 21.87 6.19 -38.34
C GLU A 748 22.51 6.81 -39.58
N ALA A 749 23.35 7.83 -39.43
CA ALA A 749 24.09 8.46 -40.53
C ALA A 749 25.05 7.46 -41.20
N MET A 750 25.76 6.66 -40.40
CA MET A 750 26.66 5.60 -40.87
C MET A 750 25.89 4.52 -41.65
N LYS A 751 24.82 3.98 -41.08
CA LYS A 751 23.99 2.96 -41.75
C LYS A 751 23.39 3.48 -43.05
N ALA A 752 22.90 4.72 -43.04
CA ALA A 752 22.37 5.35 -44.25
C ALA A 752 23.47 5.56 -45.30
N SER A 753 24.68 5.92 -44.88
CA SER A 753 25.85 6.07 -45.75
C SER A 753 26.23 4.75 -46.43
N LEU A 754 26.28 3.64 -45.67
CA LEU A 754 26.57 2.30 -46.20
C LEU A 754 25.48 1.81 -47.16
N ASN A 755 24.21 1.88 -46.74
CA ASN A 755 23.08 1.38 -47.53
C ASN A 755 22.90 2.11 -48.86
N ARG A 756 23.17 3.42 -48.89
CA ARG A 756 22.96 4.27 -50.07
C ARG A 756 24.25 4.60 -50.82
N GLN A 757 25.40 4.07 -50.37
CA GLN A 757 26.73 4.33 -50.91
C GLN A 757 27.00 5.84 -51.12
N LEU A 758 26.77 6.64 -50.07
CA LEU A 758 26.83 8.11 -50.15
C LEU A 758 28.24 8.64 -50.47
N GLY A 759 29.30 7.81 -50.39
CA GLY A 759 30.64 8.12 -50.88
C GLY A 759 30.84 7.87 -52.39
N GLY A 760 29.79 7.52 -53.13
CA GLY A 760 29.79 7.25 -54.58
C GLY A 760 30.19 5.82 -54.96
N SER A 761 31.04 5.17 -54.18
CA SER A 761 31.33 3.74 -54.28
C SER A 761 31.42 3.12 -52.89
N GLU A 762 31.35 1.80 -52.80
CA GLU A 762 31.47 1.07 -51.53
C GLU A 762 32.80 1.36 -50.82
N ARG A 763 33.93 1.25 -51.54
CA ARG A 763 35.27 1.58 -51.00
C ARG A 763 35.37 3.04 -50.56
N ALA A 764 34.89 3.98 -51.38
CA ALA A 764 34.93 5.41 -51.04
C ALA A 764 34.02 5.76 -49.85
N THR A 765 32.92 5.03 -49.66
CA THR A 765 32.04 5.17 -48.49
C THR A 765 32.74 4.70 -47.22
N LEU A 766 33.42 3.55 -47.25
CA LEU A 766 34.21 3.07 -46.12
C LEU A 766 35.36 4.03 -45.77
N GLN A 767 36.06 4.57 -46.78
CA GLN A 767 37.07 5.61 -46.58
C GLN A 767 36.49 6.90 -45.99
N LEU A 768 35.27 7.29 -46.40
CA LEU A 768 34.57 8.43 -45.82
C LEU A 768 34.28 8.21 -44.33
N LEU A 769 33.86 7.01 -43.95
CA LEU A 769 33.59 6.64 -42.55
C LEU A 769 34.86 6.63 -41.68
N LEU A 770 36.01 6.22 -42.23
CA LEU A 770 37.31 6.25 -41.54
C LEU A 770 37.84 7.66 -41.26
N ASN A 771 37.21 8.71 -41.82
CA ASN A 771 37.51 10.09 -41.42
C ASN A 771 36.73 10.54 -40.17
N SER A 772 35.95 9.65 -39.56
CA SER A 772 35.26 9.91 -38.30
C SER A 772 36.27 10.04 -37.16
N ARG A 773 35.97 10.87 -36.16
CA ARG A 773 36.75 10.95 -34.92
C ARG A 773 36.35 9.91 -33.87
N PHE A 774 35.38 9.05 -34.18
CA PHE A 774 34.78 8.14 -33.21
C PHE A 774 35.04 6.67 -33.54
N GLU A 775 35.41 5.93 -32.50
CA GLU A 775 35.75 4.51 -32.55
C GLU A 775 34.59 3.62 -33.04
N ASP A 776 33.34 3.98 -32.69
CA ASP A 776 32.14 3.22 -33.07
C ASP A 776 31.94 3.13 -34.59
N VAL A 777 32.26 4.21 -35.31
CA VAL A 777 32.22 4.25 -36.78
C VAL A 777 33.34 3.38 -37.38
N HIS A 778 34.54 3.40 -36.80
CA HIS A 778 35.66 2.60 -37.28
C HIS A 778 35.43 1.10 -37.06
N HIS A 779 34.78 0.72 -35.95
CA HIS A 779 34.40 -0.68 -35.69
C HIS A 779 33.44 -1.21 -36.75
N GLU A 780 32.47 -0.41 -37.20
CA GLU A 780 31.55 -0.86 -38.23
C GLU A 780 32.24 -0.99 -39.60
N VAL A 781 33.17 -0.08 -39.92
CA VAL A 781 34.02 -0.23 -41.11
C VAL A 781 34.83 -1.53 -41.04
N LEU A 782 35.42 -1.83 -39.89
CA LEU A 782 36.13 -3.10 -39.67
C LEU A 782 35.19 -4.30 -39.85
N ASN A 783 33.96 -4.26 -39.30
CA ASN A 783 32.96 -5.32 -39.47
C ASN A 783 32.61 -5.56 -40.93
N GLU A 784 32.39 -4.49 -41.70
CA GLU A 784 32.10 -4.58 -43.14
C GLU A 784 33.30 -5.16 -43.91
N LEU A 785 34.53 -4.69 -43.65
CA LEU A 785 35.74 -5.24 -44.28
C LEU A 785 35.94 -6.72 -43.94
N MET A 786 35.71 -7.12 -42.69
CA MET A 786 35.75 -8.53 -42.25
C MET A 786 34.70 -9.37 -42.99
N ALA A 787 33.46 -8.88 -43.10
CA ALA A 787 32.39 -9.56 -43.81
C ALA A 787 32.72 -9.73 -45.31
N LYS A 788 33.26 -8.69 -45.96
CA LYS A 788 33.64 -8.73 -47.38
C LYS A 788 34.83 -9.63 -47.65
N SER A 789 35.79 -9.72 -46.73
CA SER A 789 36.92 -10.64 -46.86
C SER A 789 36.50 -12.12 -46.89
N ARG A 790 35.29 -12.44 -46.40
CA ARG A 790 34.70 -13.78 -46.42
C ARG A 790 33.99 -14.12 -47.73
N LEU A 791 33.68 -13.13 -48.59
CA LEU A 791 32.98 -13.33 -49.85
C LEU A 791 33.88 -13.95 -50.92
N LEU A 792 33.27 -14.70 -51.84
CA LEU A 792 33.90 -15.28 -53.02
C LEU A 792 33.18 -14.75 -54.27
N PRO A 793 33.90 -14.26 -55.30
CA PRO A 793 35.36 -14.16 -55.43
C PRO A 793 35.98 -13.07 -54.52
N ARG A 794 37.27 -13.20 -54.21
CA ARG A 794 38.03 -12.27 -53.36
C ARG A 794 38.05 -10.88 -53.99
N VAL A 795 37.85 -9.86 -53.17
CA VAL A 795 37.89 -8.46 -53.59
C VAL A 795 39.29 -7.88 -53.32
N ASP A 796 39.98 -7.45 -54.38
CA ASP A 796 41.41 -7.09 -54.33
C ASP A 796 41.73 -5.90 -53.40
N TRP A 797 40.79 -4.97 -53.20
CA TRP A 797 41.02 -3.79 -52.38
C TRP A 797 40.73 -3.99 -50.88
N VAL A 798 40.08 -5.09 -50.48
CA VAL A 798 39.67 -5.30 -49.07
C VAL A 798 40.86 -5.65 -48.18
N GLU A 799 41.81 -6.45 -48.68
CA GLU A 799 43.01 -6.81 -47.93
C GLU A 799 43.90 -5.61 -47.58
N PRO A 800 44.28 -4.71 -48.51
CA PRO A 800 45.11 -3.57 -48.16
C PRO A 800 44.41 -2.59 -47.21
N ASP A 801 43.10 -2.37 -47.38
CA ASP A 801 42.33 -1.45 -46.51
C ASP A 801 42.15 -2.07 -45.10
N LEU A 802 41.98 -3.40 -44.97
CA LEU A 802 41.96 -4.10 -43.68
C LEU A 802 43.32 -4.08 -42.98
N LEU A 803 44.42 -4.24 -43.74
CA LEU A 803 45.78 -4.16 -43.19
C LEU A 803 46.15 -2.72 -42.79
N ALA A 804 45.57 -1.70 -43.43
CA ALA A 804 45.74 -0.32 -43.01
C ALA A 804 45.17 -0.08 -41.59
N LEU A 805 44.10 -0.78 -41.20
CA LEU A 805 43.52 -0.71 -39.85
C LEU A 805 44.44 -1.27 -38.75
N LEU A 806 45.53 -1.97 -39.10
CA LEU A 806 46.57 -2.31 -38.12
C LEU A 806 47.28 -1.07 -37.56
N ASN A 807 47.20 0.06 -38.26
CA ASN A 807 47.73 1.36 -37.85
C ASN A 807 46.62 2.40 -37.62
N ASP A 808 45.39 1.96 -37.33
CA ASP A 808 44.29 2.85 -36.94
C ASP A 808 44.63 3.61 -35.64
N ASP A 809 44.04 4.78 -35.46
CA ASP A 809 44.26 5.61 -34.26
C ASP A 809 43.80 4.90 -32.98
N PHE A 810 42.76 4.04 -33.07
CA PHE A 810 42.17 3.34 -31.94
C PHE A 810 42.81 1.96 -31.70
N ALA A 811 43.31 1.73 -30.48
CA ALA A 811 43.97 0.48 -30.10
C ALA A 811 43.05 -0.76 -30.21
N SER A 812 41.76 -0.60 -29.92
CA SER A 812 40.74 -1.65 -30.04
C SER A 812 40.55 -2.12 -31.48
N ILE A 813 40.51 -1.19 -32.44
CA ILE A 813 40.41 -1.46 -33.87
C ILE A 813 41.66 -2.19 -34.35
N ARG A 814 42.84 -1.67 -33.99
CA ARG A 814 44.13 -2.32 -34.29
C ARG A 814 44.18 -3.75 -33.77
N GLN A 815 43.71 -3.98 -32.54
CA GLN A 815 43.66 -5.30 -31.93
C GLN A 815 42.70 -6.25 -32.65
N ALA A 816 41.49 -5.81 -32.91
CA ALA A 816 40.47 -6.61 -33.57
C ALA A 816 40.87 -6.96 -35.01
N ALA A 817 41.42 -6.00 -35.76
CA ALA A 817 41.95 -6.20 -37.11
C ALA A 817 43.08 -7.24 -37.11
N MET A 818 44.05 -7.12 -36.20
CA MET A 818 45.17 -8.06 -36.07
C MET A 818 44.68 -9.47 -35.69
N GLN A 819 43.76 -9.57 -34.73
CA GLN A 819 43.24 -10.85 -34.28
C GLN A 819 42.49 -11.57 -35.41
N PHE A 820 41.65 -10.85 -36.15
CA PHE A 820 40.94 -11.40 -37.31
C PHE A 820 41.90 -11.88 -38.40
N ALA A 821 42.88 -11.04 -38.76
CA ALA A 821 43.87 -11.36 -39.79
C ALA A 821 44.68 -12.62 -39.44
N LEU A 822 45.10 -12.78 -38.17
CA LEU A 822 45.82 -13.97 -37.70
C LEU A 822 44.95 -15.24 -37.63
N GLN A 823 43.65 -15.12 -37.33
CA GLN A 823 42.74 -16.27 -37.27
C GLN A 823 42.48 -16.85 -38.68
N GLU A 824 42.33 -16.00 -39.69
CA GLU A 824 42.00 -16.37 -41.07
C GLU A 824 43.26 -16.71 -41.91
N HIS A 825 44.13 -17.57 -41.38
CA HIS A 825 45.41 -18.02 -41.98
C HIS A 825 45.30 -18.64 -43.39
N LYS A 826 44.11 -19.05 -43.82
CA LYS A 826 43.87 -19.56 -45.19
C LYS A 826 43.72 -18.45 -46.22
N ARG A 827 43.45 -17.22 -45.77
CA ARG A 827 43.13 -16.07 -46.61
C ARG A 827 44.21 -15.01 -46.57
N PHE A 828 44.83 -14.83 -45.42
CA PHE A 828 45.92 -13.88 -45.23
C PHE A 828 47.23 -14.60 -44.93
N ASP A 829 48.32 -14.09 -45.49
CA ASP A 829 49.65 -14.57 -45.16
C ASP A 829 50.05 -14.09 -43.76
N THR A 830 50.19 -15.03 -42.84
CA THR A 830 50.58 -14.78 -41.45
C THR A 830 51.94 -14.09 -41.35
N LEU A 831 52.89 -14.35 -42.25
CA LEU A 831 54.20 -13.71 -42.23
C LEU A 831 54.10 -12.24 -42.62
N HIS A 832 53.32 -11.94 -43.66
CA HIS A 832 53.07 -10.58 -44.11
C HIS A 832 52.38 -9.71 -43.04
N ILE A 833 51.41 -10.29 -42.30
CA ILE A 833 50.73 -9.59 -41.20
C ILE A 833 51.72 -9.25 -40.07
N LEU A 834 52.56 -10.21 -39.67
CA LEU A 834 53.54 -10.01 -38.61
C LEU A 834 54.61 -9.00 -39.02
N GLU A 835 55.04 -9.00 -40.28
CA GLU A 835 55.94 -7.99 -40.84
C GLU A 835 55.34 -6.59 -40.71
N LYS A 836 54.11 -6.38 -41.19
CA LYS A 836 53.41 -5.09 -41.08
C LYS A 836 53.20 -4.65 -39.62
N ALA A 837 52.86 -5.59 -38.73
CA ALA A 837 52.67 -5.27 -37.32
C ALA A 837 53.99 -4.95 -36.58
N SER A 838 55.10 -5.59 -36.97
CA SER A 838 56.42 -5.30 -36.41
C SER A 838 56.94 -3.91 -36.79
N GLN A 839 56.56 -3.42 -37.96
CA GLN A 839 56.88 -2.08 -38.47
C GLN A 839 55.90 -0.99 -37.98
N SER A 840 54.91 -1.36 -37.17
CA SER A 840 53.91 -0.41 -36.67
C SER A 840 54.52 0.55 -35.66
N PRO A 841 54.17 1.85 -35.69
CA PRO A 841 54.60 2.81 -34.67
C PRO A 841 54.02 2.48 -33.27
N TYR A 842 52.92 1.72 -33.23
CA TYR A 842 52.19 1.44 -32.01
C TYR A 842 52.78 0.25 -31.23
N LEU A 843 53.06 0.47 -29.93
CA LEU A 843 53.67 -0.54 -29.05
C LEU A 843 52.81 -1.81 -28.93
N ASP A 844 51.49 -1.68 -28.86
CA ASP A 844 50.56 -2.81 -28.71
C ASP A 844 50.61 -3.76 -29.91
N ARG A 845 50.95 -3.27 -31.10
CA ARG A 845 51.13 -4.10 -32.29
C ARG A 845 52.42 -4.89 -32.22
N ARG A 846 53.52 -4.25 -31.82
CA ARG A 846 54.83 -4.90 -31.66
C ARG A 846 54.82 -5.92 -30.51
N GLU A 847 54.13 -5.63 -29.41
CA GLU A 847 53.86 -6.61 -28.33
C GLU A 847 53.04 -7.81 -28.83
N ALA A 848 51.99 -7.59 -29.63
CA ALA A 848 51.19 -8.68 -30.19
C ALA A 848 52.02 -9.61 -31.10
N VAL A 849 53.01 -9.08 -31.83
CA VAL A 849 53.97 -9.89 -32.60
C VAL A 849 54.78 -10.78 -31.66
N LEU A 850 55.31 -10.24 -30.56
CA LEU A 850 56.08 -11.01 -29.57
C LEU A 850 55.24 -12.11 -28.92
N GLU A 851 54.00 -11.81 -28.52
CA GLU A 851 53.09 -12.81 -27.94
C GLU A 851 52.77 -13.94 -28.92
N HIS A 852 52.59 -13.62 -30.21
CA HIS A 852 52.36 -14.61 -31.25
C HIS A 852 53.60 -15.50 -31.49
N ILE A 853 54.80 -14.95 -31.39
CA ILE A 853 56.06 -15.71 -31.44
C ILE A 853 56.14 -16.67 -30.24
N GLN A 854 55.84 -16.19 -29.02
CA GLN A 854 55.88 -16.99 -27.80
C GLN A 854 54.94 -18.21 -27.86
N LYS A 855 53.74 -18.05 -28.42
CA LYS A 855 52.75 -19.14 -28.56
C LYS A 855 53.12 -20.15 -29.65
N HIS A 856 53.92 -19.74 -30.64
CA HIS A 856 54.24 -20.56 -31.82
C HIS A 856 55.73 -20.45 -32.21
N PRO A 857 56.63 -21.15 -31.49
CA PRO A 857 58.07 -21.13 -31.72
C PRO A 857 58.43 -21.95 -32.97
N ALA A 858 58.48 -21.30 -34.13
CA ALA A 858 58.97 -21.89 -35.39
C ALA A 858 60.28 -21.22 -35.83
N GLN A 859 61.14 -21.95 -36.55
CA GLN A 859 62.46 -21.48 -37.02
C GLN A 859 62.38 -20.24 -37.94
N SER A 860 61.28 -20.02 -38.66
CA SER A 860 61.12 -18.90 -39.61
C SER A 860 60.87 -17.53 -38.99
N LYS A 861 60.90 -17.40 -37.65
CA LYS A 861 60.59 -16.15 -36.93
C LYS A 861 61.81 -15.49 -36.28
N GLN A 862 63.02 -15.93 -36.65
CA GLN A 862 64.28 -15.47 -36.06
C GLN A 862 64.56 -13.98 -36.33
N ASP A 863 64.31 -13.52 -37.56
CA ASP A 863 64.53 -12.12 -37.94
C ASP A 863 63.65 -11.15 -37.14
N PHE A 864 62.42 -11.55 -36.79
CA PHE A 864 61.52 -10.74 -35.97
C PHE A 864 62.01 -10.63 -34.52
N ILE A 865 62.58 -11.70 -33.96
CA ILE A 865 63.13 -11.66 -32.59
C ILE A 865 64.35 -10.73 -32.54
N GLN A 866 65.21 -10.78 -33.56
CA GLN A 866 66.37 -9.89 -33.64
C GLN A 866 65.97 -8.41 -33.75
N ASN A 867 64.91 -8.11 -34.51
CA ASN A 867 64.35 -6.75 -34.57
C ASN A 867 63.74 -6.32 -33.22
N LEU A 868 63.06 -7.22 -32.51
CA LEU A 868 62.44 -6.94 -31.21
C LEU A 868 63.47 -6.80 -30.06
N VAL A 869 64.63 -7.47 -30.15
CA VAL A 869 65.74 -7.30 -29.19
C VAL A 869 66.44 -5.94 -29.34
N ASN A 870 66.37 -5.34 -30.53
CA ASN A 870 66.88 -3.99 -30.80
C ASN A 870 65.75 -2.95 -30.88
N ASP A 871 64.57 -3.25 -30.33
CA ASP A 871 63.44 -2.32 -30.33
C ASP A 871 63.72 -1.09 -29.45
N GLU A 872 63.15 0.07 -29.78
CA GLU A 872 63.28 1.29 -28.97
C GLU A 872 62.77 1.10 -27.53
N ASN A 873 61.78 0.23 -27.31
CA ASN A 873 61.15 0.02 -26.01
C ASN A 873 61.89 -1.01 -25.14
N GLU A 874 62.37 -0.55 -23.97
CA GLU A 874 63.11 -1.37 -22.99
C GLU A 874 62.34 -2.61 -22.51
N ALA A 875 61.04 -2.48 -22.23
CA ALA A 875 60.25 -3.59 -21.72
C ALA A 875 60.06 -4.69 -22.79
N LEU A 876 59.88 -4.29 -24.05
CA LEU A 876 59.75 -5.22 -25.17
C LEU A 876 61.07 -5.96 -25.43
N ARG A 877 62.21 -5.23 -25.40
CA ARG A 877 63.55 -5.83 -25.49
C ARG A 877 63.78 -6.89 -24.41
N ASN A 878 63.48 -6.56 -23.16
CA ASN A 878 63.67 -7.48 -22.02
C ASN A 878 62.80 -8.74 -22.15
N LYS A 879 61.54 -8.60 -22.60
CA LYS A 879 60.67 -9.76 -22.86
C LYS A 879 61.21 -10.62 -24.01
N ALA A 880 61.70 -9.99 -25.09
CA ALA A 880 62.31 -10.70 -26.22
C ALA A 880 63.60 -11.45 -25.80
N LEU A 881 64.44 -10.83 -24.97
CA LEU A 881 65.64 -11.46 -24.41
C LEU A 881 65.34 -12.61 -23.45
N ALA A 882 64.30 -12.48 -22.62
CA ALA A 882 63.86 -13.58 -21.75
C ALA A 882 63.47 -14.83 -22.56
N LEU A 883 62.82 -14.64 -23.73
CA LEU A 883 62.52 -15.75 -24.63
C LEU A 883 63.80 -16.40 -25.18
N LEU A 884 64.81 -15.61 -25.57
CA LEU A 884 66.09 -16.13 -26.04
C LEU A 884 66.84 -16.93 -24.97
N MET A 885 66.87 -16.45 -23.72
CA MET A 885 67.49 -17.15 -22.59
C MET A 885 66.80 -18.48 -22.27
N SER A 886 65.45 -18.51 -22.29
CA SER A 886 64.69 -19.74 -22.07
C SER A 886 64.93 -20.81 -23.14
N GLY A 887 65.30 -20.39 -24.36
CA GLY A 887 65.62 -21.28 -25.48
C GLY A 887 67.05 -21.80 -25.52
N ASN A 888 67.91 -21.45 -24.53
CA ASN A 888 69.33 -21.83 -24.44
C ASN A 888 70.14 -21.53 -25.73
N ARG A 889 69.82 -20.44 -26.42
CA ARG A 889 70.42 -20.07 -27.72
C ARG A 889 71.71 -19.27 -27.53
N ARG A 890 72.81 -19.98 -27.26
CA ARG A 890 74.09 -19.37 -26.90
C ARG A 890 74.67 -18.43 -27.97
N ASP A 891 74.56 -18.78 -29.24
CA ASP A 891 75.13 -17.97 -30.34
C ASP A 891 74.38 -16.64 -30.52
N GLU A 892 73.05 -16.66 -30.42
CA GLU A 892 72.20 -15.46 -30.50
C GLU A 892 72.41 -14.54 -29.30
N LEU A 893 72.63 -15.11 -28.10
CA LEU A 893 73.01 -14.35 -26.91
C LEU A 893 74.42 -13.74 -27.05
N LYS A 894 75.40 -14.46 -27.60
CA LYS A 894 76.73 -13.89 -27.89
C LYS A 894 76.68 -12.73 -28.88
N ALA A 895 75.83 -12.80 -29.91
CA ALA A 895 75.60 -11.68 -30.80
C ALA A 895 74.98 -10.46 -30.06
N ALA A 896 74.06 -10.71 -29.12
CA ALA A 896 73.41 -9.67 -28.32
C ALA A 896 74.34 -8.96 -27.32
N LEU A 897 75.52 -9.51 -26.99
CA LEU A 897 76.54 -8.81 -26.20
C LEU A 897 77.02 -7.51 -26.85
N HIS A 898 76.93 -7.41 -28.18
CA HIS A 898 77.33 -6.24 -28.95
C HIS A 898 76.15 -5.29 -29.25
N SER A 899 75.00 -5.49 -28.58
CA SER A 899 73.84 -4.60 -28.72
C SER A 899 74.19 -3.17 -28.28
N PRO A 900 73.62 -2.12 -28.91
CA PRO A 900 73.83 -0.73 -28.48
C PRO A 900 73.18 -0.40 -27.12
N HIS A 901 72.41 -1.33 -26.54
CA HIS A 901 71.61 -1.11 -25.34
C HIS A 901 72.24 -1.74 -24.09
N ASP A 902 72.49 -0.95 -23.05
CA ASP A 902 73.15 -1.39 -21.82
C ASP A 902 72.35 -2.43 -21.03
N ASP A 903 71.02 -2.32 -21.04
CA ASP A 903 70.10 -3.30 -20.44
C ASP A 903 70.24 -4.68 -21.08
N VAL A 904 70.36 -4.71 -22.41
CA VAL A 904 70.58 -5.92 -23.18
C VAL A 904 71.95 -6.52 -22.84
N GLN A 905 73.00 -5.69 -22.87
CA GLN A 905 74.36 -6.13 -22.57
C GLN A 905 74.48 -6.74 -21.17
N VAL A 906 73.98 -6.09 -20.12
CA VAL A 906 74.08 -6.60 -18.74
C VAL A 906 73.30 -7.89 -18.54
N MET A 907 72.09 -7.98 -19.10
CA MET A 907 71.22 -9.15 -18.92
C MET A 907 71.80 -10.37 -19.63
N VAL A 908 72.30 -10.19 -20.85
CA VAL A 908 73.01 -11.22 -21.63
C VAL A 908 74.31 -11.61 -20.93
N ALA A 909 75.12 -10.64 -20.51
CA ALA A 909 76.37 -10.87 -19.77
C ALA A 909 76.13 -11.64 -18.47
N SER A 910 75.12 -11.27 -17.68
CA SER A 910 74.77 -11.95 -16.44
C SER A 910 74.28 -13.38 -16.65
N ALA A 911 73.60 -13.66 -17.78
CA ALA A 911 73.18 -15.00 -18.15
C ALA A 911 74.38 -15.85 -18.61
N LEU A 912 75.25 -15.33 -19.47
CA LEU A 912 76.47 -16.00 -19.91
C LEU A 912 77.46 -16.23 -18.75
N ALA A 913 77.51 -15.32 -17.76
CA ALA A 913 78.32 -15.49 -16.54
C ALA A 913 77.91 -16.73 -15.74
N THR A 914 76.63 -17.10 -15.70
CA THR A 914 76.19 -18.36 -15.06
C THR A 914 76.69 -19.60 -15.77
N TRP A 915 77.07 -19.48 -17.05
CA TRP A 915 77.66 -20.57 -17.83
C TRP A 915 79.18 -20.58 -17.82
N GLY A 916 79.83 -19.64 -17.09
CA GLY A 916 81.28 -19.58 -16.93
C GLY A 916 82.04 -19.07 -18.15
N ASP A 917 81.41 -18.27 -19.02
CA ASP A 917 82.06 -17.71 -20.21
C ASP A 917 82.99 -16.54 -19.84
N GLU A 918 84.29 -16.65 -20.14
CA GLU A 918 85.31 -15.66 -19.79
C GLU A 918 85.19 -14.36 -20.61
N GLU A 919 84.58 -14.41 -21.80
CA GLU A 919 84.38 -13.23 -22.68
C GLU A 919 83.47 -12.17 -22.02
N VAL A 920 82.68 -12.58 -21.03
CA VAL A 920 81.75 -11.74 -20.28
C VAL A 920 82.46 -10.75 -19.37
N TYR A 921 83.66 -11.09 -18.87
CA TYR A 921 84.42 -10.24 -17.95
C TYR A 921 84.63 -8.84 -18.53
N GLY A 922 85.08 -8.76 -19.78
CA GLY A 922 85.39 -7.47 -20.44
C GLY A 922 84.16 -6.59 -20.61
N VAL A 923 82.99 -7.17 -20.86
CA VAL A 923 81.73 -6.43 -21.02
C VAL A 923 81.25 -5.90 -19.67
N LEU A 924 81.26 -6.74 -18.62
CA LEU A 924 80.85 -6.34 -17.27
C LEU A 924 81.80 -5.29 -16.67
N GLU A 925 83.10 -5.41 -16.90
CA GLU A 925 84.09 -4.42 -16.48
C GLU A 925 83.89 -3.10 -17.22
N ALA A 926 83.68 -3.12 -18.54
CA ALA A 926 83.42 -1.92 -19.33
C ALA A 926 82.16 -1.18 -18.87
N LEU A 927 81.11 -1.89 -18.45
CA LEU A 927 79.88 -1.31 -17.91
C LEU A 927 80.08 -0.67 -16.54
N LEU A 928 80.90 -1.28 -15.68
CA LEU A 928 81.23 -0.78 -14.34
C LEU A 928 82.30 0.32 -14.33
N ALA A 929 83.11 0.41 -15.39
CA ALA A 929 84.12 1.45 -15.54
C ALA A 929 83.52 2.82 -15.90
N ARG A 930 82.26 2.87 -16.33
CA ARG A 930 81.57 4.11 -16.73
C ARG A 930 81.36 5.04 -15.54
N ASP A 931 81.55 6.33 -15.77
CA ASP A 931 81.36 7.36 -14.76
C ASP A 931 79.87 7.51 -14.37
N GLU A 932 79.65 7.93 -13.12
CA GLU A 932 78.31 8.16 -12.58
C GLU A 932 77.63 9.34 -13.32
N PRO A 933 76.49 9.12 -13.99
CA PRO A 933 75.81 10.18 -14.73
C PRO A 933 75.10 11.15 -13.79
N HIS A 934 75.10 12.43 -14.15
CA HIS A 934 74.53 13.50 -13.31
C HIS A 934 73.00 13.63 -13.45
N ASN A 935 72.43 13.11 -14.54
CA ASN A 935 70.99 13.16 -14.81
C ASN A 935 70.23 12.12 -13.98
N LYS A 936 69.14 12.51 -13.32
CA LYS A 936 68.38 11.65 -12.40
C LYS A 936 67.85 10.35 -13.04
N HIS A 937 67.38 10.40 -14.30
CA HIS A 937 66.87 9.21 -15.00
C HIS A 937 68.00 8.28 -15.45
N GLU A 938 69.09 8.84 -15.96
CA GLU A 938 70.29 8.08 -16.35
C GLU A 938 70.99 7.48 -15.12
N LEU A 939 70.94 8.18 -13.98
CA LEU A 939 71.47 7.70 -12.70
C LEU A 939 70.71 6.47 -12.21
N ALA A 940 69.38 6.46 -12.30
CA ALA A 940 68.58 5.30 -11.92
C ALA A 940 68.84 4.10 -12.85
N HIS A 941 68.93 4.35 -14.16
CA HIS A 941 69.28 3.31 -15.14
C HIS A 941 70.70 2.77 -14.88
N TRP A 942 71.69 3.65 -14.76
CA TRP A 942 73.08 3.30 -14.47
C TRP A 942 73.21 2.51 -13.17
N LYS A 943 72.53 2.90 -12.08
CA LYS A 943 72.54 2.14 -10.82
C LYS A 943 72.03 0.71 -11.00
N ARG A 944 70.93 0.53 -11.73
CA ARG A 944 70.36 -0.80 -12.01
C ARG A 944 71.32 -1.66 -12.85
N ILE A 945 71.92 -1.06 -13.89
CA ILE A 945 72.92 -1.70 -14.76
C ILE A 945 74.17 -2.08 -13.94
N ALA A 946 74.69 -1.17 -13.12
CA ALA A 946 75.86 -1.41 -12.26
C ALA A 946 75.59 -2.47 -11.19
N GLU A 947 74.42 -2.46 -10.54
CA GLU A 947 74.04 -3.48 -9.57
C GLU A 947 73.97 -4.87 -10.22
N ALA A 948 73.32 -4.97 -11.39
CA ALA A 948 73.22 -6.22 -12.12
C ALA A 948 74.59 -6.69 -12.67
N ALA A 949 75.46 -5.77 -13.11
CA ALA A 949 76.82 -6.09 -13.50
C ALA A 949 77.68 -6.59 -12.33
N LEU A 950 77.57 -5.99 -11.14
CA LEU A 950 78.25 -6.47 -9.91
C LEU A 950 77.79 -7.88 -9.53
N LYS A 951 76.49 -8.17 -9.63
CA LYS A 951 75.96 -9.54 -9.45
C LYS A 951 76.45 -10.50 -10.53
N GLY A 952 76.58 -10.03 -11.77
CA GLY A 952 77.17 -10.79 -12.88
C GLY A 952 78.62 -11.18 -12.59
N LEU A 953 79.44 -10.25 -12.10
CA LEU A 953 80.82 -10.52 -11.69
C LEU A 953 80.89 -11.49 -10.51
N ALA A 954 80.00 -11.35 -9.51
CA ALA A 954 79.91 -12.28 -8.39
C ALA A 954 79.67 -13.73 -8.85
N ARG A 955 78.82 -13.92 -9.87
CA ARG A 955 78.51 -15.22 -10.46
C ARG A 955 79.67 -15.79 -11.27
N LEU A 956 80.42 -14.92 -11.97
CA LEU A 956 81.60 -15.33 -12.72
C LEU A 956 82.74 -15.79 -11.80
N GLY A 957 82.90 -15.15 -10.62
CA GLY A 957 83.88 -15.55 -9.61
C GLY A 957 85.34 -15.28 -10.00
N ASP A 958 85.59 -14.41 -10.98
CA ASP A 958 86.93 -14.12 -11.49
C ASP A 958 87.71 -13.21 -10.53
N PRO A 959 88.90 -13.63 -10.02
CA PRO A 959 89.74 -12.85 -9.12
C PRO A 959 90.13 -11.45 -9.61
N ARG A 960 90.17 -11.22 -10.93
CA ARG A 960 90.49 -9.90 -11.53
C ARG A 960 89.50 -8.81 -11.08
N SER A 961 88.27 -9.21 -10.78
CA SER A 961 87.17 -8.33 -10.38
C SER A 961 87.35 -7.66 -9.02
N PHE A 962 88.33 -8.10 -8.21
CA PHE A 962 88.50 -7.61 -6.84
C PHE A 962 88.77 -6.10 -6.78
N ALA A 963 89.62 -5.58 -7.67
CA ALA A 963 89.93 -4.16 -7.74
C ALA A 963 88.68 -3.31 -8.07
N THR A 964 87.86 -3.80 -8.99
CA THR A 964 86.60 -3.17 -9.39
C THR A 964 85.60 -3.14 -8.22
N ILE A 965 85.45 -4.24 -7.49
CA ILE A 965 84.56 -4.33 -6.32
C ILE A 965 85.00 -3.39 -5.20
N GLN A 966 86.31 -3.26 -4.96
CA GLN A 966 86.85 -2.39 -3.93
C GLN A 966 86.50 -0.91 -4.15
N ARG A 967 86.40 -0.47 -5.41
CA ARG A 967 85.89 0.87 -5.77
C ARG A 967 84.45 1.06 -5.31
N PHE A 968 83.57 0.08 -5.56
CA PHE A 968 82.14 0.17 -5.22
C PHE A 968 81.85 -0.03 -3.72
N LEU A 969 82.71 -0.72 -2.96
CA LEU A 969 82.61 -0.78 -1.49
C LEU A 969 82.78 0.59 -0.82
N LYS A 970 83.47 1.51 -1.47
CA LYS A 970 83.66 2.91 -1.01
C LYS A 970 82.58 3.86 -1.52
N HIS A 971 81.64 3.37 -2.34
CA HIS A 971 80.57 4.20 -2.89
C HIS A 971 79.55 4.58 -1.80
N ASN A 972 78.93 5.75 -1.94
CA ASN A 972 77.92 6.26 -1.01
C ASN A 972 76.54 5.60 -1.18
N ASP A 973 76.35 4.77 -2.22
CA ASP A 973 75.06 4.13 -2.49
C ASP A 973 74.97 2.79 -1.75
N LYS A 974 73.92 2.64 -0.93
CA LYS A 974 73.71 1.45 -0.09
C LYS A 974 73.48 0.18 -0.91
N GLU A 975 72.78 0.26 -2.05
CA GLU A 975 72.43 -0.92 -2.85
C GLU A 975 73.64 -1.41 -3.65
N LEU A 976 74.39 -0.50 -4.27
CA LEU A 976 75.64 -0.84 -4.97
C LEU A 976 76.71 -1.36 -4.00
N LEU A 977 76.80 -0.76 -2.81
CA LEU A 977 77.68 -1.23 -1.76
C LEU A 977 77.30 -2.64 -1.31
N LYS A 978 76.01 -2.94 -1.16
CA LYS A 978 75.53 -4.27 -0.80
C LYS A 978 75.84 -5.29 -1.90
N ALA A 979 75.60 -4.95 -3.17
CA ALA A 979 75.93 -5.81 -4.31
C ALA A 979 77.44 -6.09 -4.40
N ALA A 980 78.28 -5.08 -4.20
CA ALA A 980 79.72 -5.22 -4.14
C ALA A 980 80.18 -6.07 -2.93
N ALA A 981 79.55 -5.89 -1.76
CA ALA A 981 79.84 -6.70 -0.57
C ALA A 981 79.46 -8.17 -0.77
N ILE A 982 78.32 -8.47 -1.42
CA ILE A 982 77.90 -9.85 -1.74
C ILE A 982 78.89 -10.52 -2.71
N ALA A 983 79.48 -9.76 -3.63
CA ALA A 983 80.45 -10.28 -4.59
C ALA A 983 81.83 -10.60 -3.97
N LEU A 984 82.19 -9.91 -2.88
CA LEU A 984 83.50 -9.98 -2.22
C LEU A 984 83.99 -11.41 -1.87
N PRO A 985 83.18 -12.30 -1.25
CA PRO A 985 83.62 -13.62 -0.83
C PRO A 985 83.99 -14.53 -2.01
N TRP A 986 83.30 -14.38 -3.14
CA TRP A 986 83.45 -15.24 -4.32
C TRP A 986 84.69 -14.91 -5.15
N ILE A 987 85.16 -13.66 -5.06
CA ILE A 987 86.24 -13.12 -5.88
C ILE A 987 87.55 -13.00 -5.08
N SER A 988 87.47 -12.96 -3.75
CA SER A 988 88.64 -12.82 -2.88
C SER A 988 89.57 -14.04 -2.90
N THR A 989 90.88 -13.80 -2.96
CA THR A 989 91.93 -14.83 -2.88
C THR A 989 92.76 -14.68 -1.61
N THR A 990 93.64 -15.66 -1.32
CA THR A 990 94.50 -15.66 -0.13
C THR A 990 95.48 -14.48 -0.06
N ASP A 991 95.76 -13.84 -1.18
CA ASP A 991 96.73 -12.75 -1.28
C ASP A 991 96.18 -11.42 -0.72
N GLN A 992 94.86 -11.31 -0.58
CA GLN A 992 94.15 -10.09 -0.16
C GLN A 992 93.78 -10.07 1.34
N LEU A 993 94.44 -10.90 2.14
CA LEU A 993 94.10 -11.12 3.54
C LEU A 993 94.17 -9.84 4.39
N ALA A 994 95.19 -9.00 4.17
CA ALA A 994 95.34 -7.73 4.88
C ALA A 994 94.21 -6.74 4.54
N GLU A 995 93.73 -6.76 3.29
CA GLU A 995 92.65 -5.88 2.84
C GLU A 995 91.28 -6.35 3.37
N LEU A 996 91.04 -7.66 3.42
CA LEU A 996 89.84 -8.22 4.04
C LEU A 996 89.78 -7.95 5.55
N GLN A 997 90.91 -8.02 6.25
CA GLN A 997 90.99 -7.65 7.67
C GLN A 997 90.68 -6.16 7.90
N ALA A 998 91.18 -5.27 7.05
CA ALA A 998 90.84 -3.85 7.13
C ALA A 998 89.33 -3.61 6.94
N LEU A 999 88.68 -4.36 6.05
CA LEU A 999 87.24 -4.28 5.80
C LEU A 999 86.38 -4.85 6.95
N GLN A 1000 86.92 -5.70 7.84
CA GLN A 1000 86.20 -6.13 9.06
C GLN A 1000 85.99 -4.98 10.06
N ALA A 1001 86.81 -3.94 10.00
CA ALA A 1001 86.72 -2.77 10.86
C ALA A 1001 85.82 -1.65 10.30
N ASP A 1002 85.21 -1.84 9.12
CA ASP A 1002 84.34 -0.83 8.48
C ASP A 1002 83.08 -0.56 9.33
N GLU A 1003 82.57 0.67 9.37
CA GLU A 1003 81.38 0.99 10.15
C GLU A 1003 80.11 0.32 9.59
N ARG A 1004 80.10 -0.02 8.29
CA ARG A 1004 78.92 -0.50 7.56
C ARG A 1004 78.76 -2.01 7.70
N GLN A 1005 77.62 -2.44 8.27
CA GLN A 1005 77.31 -3.84 8.57
C GLN A 1005 77.46 -4.81 7.38
N PRO A 1006 76.98 -4.53 6.15
CA PRO A 1006 77.09 -5.47 5.03
C PRO A 1006 78.54 -5.75 4.62
N VAL A 1007 79.41 -4.75 4.66
CA VAL A 1007 80.84 -4.87 4.30
C VAL A 1007 81.56 -5.74 5.32
N ARG A 1008 81.35 -5.47 6.62
CA ARG A 1008 81.94 -6.29 7.70
C ARG A 1008 81.49 -7.74 7.67
N ALA A 1009 80.20 -7.97 7.42
CA ALA A 1009 79.64 -9.32 7.39
C ALA A 1009 80.25 -10.12 6.23
N HIS A 1010 80.28 -9.56 5.03
CA HIS A 1010 80.80 -10.27 3.85
C HIS A 1010 82.34 -10.36 3.83
N ALA A 1011 83.07 -9.40 4.42
CA ALA A 1011 84.52 -9.52 4.61
C ALA A 1011 84.87 -10.61 5.64
N SER A 1012 84.11 -10.69 6.74
CA SER A 1012 84.25 -11.77 7.73
C SER A 1012 83.85 -13.13 7.15
N PHE A 1013 82.85 -13.15 6.26
CA PHE A 1013 82.45 -14.33 5.51
C PHE A 1013 83.54 -14.79 4.52
N ALA A 1014 84.15 -13.88 3.77
CA ALA A 1014 85.28 -14.17 2.91
C ALA A 1014 86.45 -14.79 3.69
N LEU A 1015 86.79 -14.22 4.85
CA LEU A 1015 87.83 -14.77 5.75
C LEU A 1015 87.44 -16.14 6.33
N ALA A 1016 86.16 -16.36 6.63
CA ALA A 1016 85.64 -17.64 7.08
C ALA A 1016 85.72 -18.71 5.98
N LEU A 1017 85.36 -18.39 4.73
CA LEU A 1017 85.52 -19.29 3.58
C LEU A 1017 87.00 -19.64 3.31
N GLN A 1018 87.91 -18.71 3.58
CA GLN A 1018 89.35 -18.95 3.50
C GLN A 1018 89.93 -19.71 4.73
N GLY A 1019 89.11 -20.07 5.72
CA GLY A 1019 89.50 -20.84 6.90
C GLY A 1019 90.37 -20.07 7.91
N LYS A 1020 90.31 -18.73 7.91
CA LYS A 1020 91.12 -17.86 8.78
C LYS A 1020 90.41 -17.60 10.12
N PRO A 1021 91.11 -17.67 11.27
CA PRO A 1021 90.48 -17.58 12.59
C PRO A 1021 89.76 -16.24 12.83
N GLU A 1022 90.19 -15.17 12.17
CA GLU A 1022 89.56 -13.84 12.20
C GLU A 1022 88.13 -13.84 11.63
N GLY A 1023 87.78 -14.83 10.80
CA GLY A 1023 86.42 -15.04 10.30
C GLY A 1023 85.42 -15.46 11.38
N ARG A 1024 85.88 -15.91 12.56
CA ARG A 1024 85.00 -16.26 13.70
C ARG A 1024 84.20 -15.06 14.23
N LEU A 1025 84.66 -13.84 13.98
CA LEU A 1025 83.93 -12.61 14.30
C LEU A 1025 82.51 -12.62 13.71
N LEU A 1026 82.30 -13.31 12.58
CA LEU A 1026 80.99 -13.42 11.95
C LEU A 1026 79.93 -14.10 12.86
N PHE A 1027 80.32 -15.15 13.59
CA PHE A 1027 79.42 -15.92 14.45
C PHE A 1027 79.27 -15.33 15.86
N GLN A 1028 80.16 -14.42 16.24
CA GLN A 1028 80.12 -13.76 17.55
C GLN A 1028 79.08 -12.62 17.59
N GLN A 1029 78.74 -12.04 16.44
CA GLN A 1029 77.78 -10.95 16.33
C GLN A 1029 76.55 -11.40 15.55
N VAL A 1030 75.41 -11.52 16.25
CA VAL A 1030 74.12 -11.90 15.63
C VAL A 1030 73.72 -10.95 14.49
N GLU A 1031 74.05 -9.67 14.63
CA GLU A 1031 73.80 -8.65 13.61
C GLU A 1031 74.56 -8.90 12.31
N LEU A 1032 75.81 -9.38 12.37
CA LEU A 1032 76.58 -9.72 11.16
C LEU A 1032 76.08 -11.01 10.51
N LEU A 1033 75.75 -12.01 11.32
CA LEU A 1033 75.21 -13.28 10.85
C LEU A 1033 73.91 -13.07 10.06
N SER A 1034 73.06 -12.14 10.50
CA SER A 1034 71.78 -11.81 9.84
C SER A 1034 71.91 -11.27 8.41
N GLN A 1035 73.11 -10.81 8.00
CA GLN A 1035 73.35 -10.26 6.66
C GLN A 1035 73.72 -11.33 5.63
N ILE A 1036 73.90 -12.59 6.04
CA ILE A 1036 74.32 -13.71 5.17
C ILE A 1036 73.21 -14.75 5.16
N GLU A 1037 72.94 -15.35 4.00
CA GLU A 1037 71.91 -16.38 3.91
C GLU A 1037 72.32 -17.67 4.66
N PRO A 1038 71.36 -18.39 5.29
CA PRO A 1038 71.63 -19.61 6.06
C PRO A 1038 72.54 -20.66 5.40
N PRO A 1039 72.42 -21.00 4.10
CA PRO A 1039 73.31 -21.99 3.48
C PRO A 1039 74.77 -21.52 3.44
N PHE A 1040 75.00 -20.22 3.26
CA PHE A 1040 76.33 -19.63 3.26
C PHE A 1040 76.90 -19.52 4.68
N GLN A 1041 76.07 -19.26 5.70
CA GLN A 1041 76.49 -19.34 7.11
C GLN A 1041 77.00 -20.75 7.46
N MET A 1042 76.31 -21.79 6.99
CA MET A 1042 76.73 -23.17 7.19
C MET A 1042 78.07 -23.46 6.51
N ALA A 1043 78.26 -23.00 5.27
CA ALA A 1043 79.52 -23.14 4.54
C ALA A 1043 80.69 -22.46 5.29
N ALA A 1044 80.50 -21.26 5.82
CA ALA A 1044 81.52 -20.57 6.61
C ALA A 1044 81.85 -21.27 7.94
N ALA A 1045 80.85 -21.84 8.63
CA ALA A 1045 81.09 -22.57 9.88
C ALA A 1045 81.97 -23.81 9.62
N ILE A 1046 81.67 -24.55 8.55
CA ILE A 1046 82.44 -25.74 8.14
C ILE A 1046 83.90 -25.37 7.83
N CYS A 1047 84.15 -24.28 7.10
CA CYS A 1047 85.51 -23.86 6.75
C CYS A 1047 86.34 -23.39 7.98
N LEU A 1048 85.70 -22.91 9.05
CA LEU A 1048 86.37 -22.41 10.27
C LEU A 1048 86.69 -23.50 11.33
N GLU A 1049 85.95 -24.61 11.36
CA GLU A 1049 86.17 -25.73 12.30
C GLU A 1049 87.32 -26.67 11.88
N GLY A 1050 88.08 -26.31 10.84
CA GLY A 1050 89.24 -27.07 10.39
C GLY A 1050 88.87 -28.21 9.46
N ALA A 1051 88.02 -27.93 8.48
CA ALA A 1051 87.98 -28.67 7.21
C ALA A 1051 88.51 -27.76 6.11
N THR A 1052 89.53 -28.22 5.40
CA THR A 1052 90.18 -27.57 4.24
C THR A 1052 89.17 -26.86 3.31
N PRO A 1053 89.50 -25.66 2.79
CA PRO A 1053 88.55 -24.82 2.05
C PRO A 1053 88.04 -25.53 0.80
N ILE A 1054 86.72 -25.68 0.70
CA ILE A 1054 86.05 -26.15 -0.51
C ILE A 1054 86.13 -25.00 -1.54
N ARG A 1055 87.15 -25.03 -2.40
CA ARG A 1055 86.99 -24.52 -3.76
C ARG A 1055 86.05 -25.48 -4.50
N ALA A 1056 84.75 -25.30 -4.33
CA ALA A 1056 83.77 -25.93 -5.21
C ALA A 1056 83.42 -24.92 -6.30
N ASN A 1057 83.89 -25.22 -7.50
CA ASN A 1057 83.25 -24.77 -8.73
C ASN A 1057 81.75 -25.09 -8.63
N LEU A 1058 80.92 -24.06 -8.49
CA LEU A 1058 79.46 -24.19 -8.58
C LEU A 1058 79.08 -24.25 -10.05
N SER A 1059 79.15 -25.45 -10.63
CA SER A 1059 78.40 -25.82 -11.82
C SER A 1059 77.23 -26.71 -11.41
N SER A 1060 76.09 -26.09 -11.09
CA SER A 1060 74.75 -26.68 -11.15
C SER A 1060 73.71 -25.58 -11.15
#